data_AF-A0A1E4H024-F1
#
_entry.id   AF-A0A1E4H024-F1
#
_cell.length_a   1.000
_cell.length_b   1.000
_cell.length_c   1.000
_cell.angle_alpha   90.00
_cell.angle_beta   90.00
_cell.angle_gamma   90.00
#
_symmetry.space_group_name_H-M   'P 1'
#
loop_
_entity.id
_entity.type
_entity.pdbx_description
1 polymer ?
#
loop_
_entity_poly.entity_id
_entity_poly.type
_entity_poly.pdbx_seq_one_letter_code
_entity_poly.pdbx_strand_id
1 'polypeptide(L)'
;MSIRRPGKWAAALARAALADPAASNPALGAASALIVFAAAVPFAGWTLPAIWLAAMLVLALSEAVWPEAGPKGPDAVRPCIWLTSAGYSLAGLYLTIFHTGAAQTLGVTLFGVVMFQILARDYERPRRLWLHLTAPLLAVVTVQVAAGADLLLGGEPWRLVTLLASPYVVYRALRAVHHNLDGSRRQAEAALAQLGESEARYRQLAERSPDIIIRYDVEGRLEYLSPAASRYAADPSDLIGRNVREFLDPCELDRNAAFLQDLAAGQPAAATDQSVWRTWTPDGELIFLEGATSPISDDDGRHVGAMAILRDVTARVALEDELRRKTAEAEAATVAKSQFLANMSHEIRTPLTGVIGFARLLRTIPGLPADAGRYASRIHTSADALLAVVNDVLDFSKLEADQVQLDPQPLDPRAFVEEIADLVRDQAAAKGLSLTLETDHDLPAWIAADGARLRQIALNLLTNAVKFTAEGGVTISAETSSDRSSLRIAVRDTGIGVPAEVAGRLFQRFSQVDGSATRQHGGTGLGLAISKGLVEIMGGRIGVESTPGVGSTFWFTIPIAHATAPAETAVSDPTAGAELSAIRILMVDDVSVNRELVAAMLEPFDLTVVEAASGAAAVEAALHSRFDLILMDLQMPGMDGLAATAAIRANCDLNRLTPIVALSANILPEQVQACLAGGMNDHIGKPIDAGELLGAIGRWAARRDAA
;
A
#
# COMPACT_ATOMS: atom_id res chain seq x y z
N MET A 1 -47.30 1.34 87.17
CA MET A 1 -46.35 0.23 87.40
C MET A 1 -46.26 -0.56 86.11
N SER A 2 -45.32 -0.28 85.20
CA SER A 2 -43.93 -0.77 85.14
C SER A 2 -43.80 -2.30 85.08
N ILE A 3 -43.72 -2.85 83.86
CA ILE A 3 -42.85 -3.99 83.56
C ILE A 3 -42.02 -3.60 82.33
N ARG A 4 -40.72 -3.36 82.57
CA ARG A 4 -39.72 -2.94 81.58
C ARG A 4 -39.39 -4.07 80.61
N ARG A 5 -39.22 -3.71 79.33
CA ARG A 5 -38.79 -4.54 78.19
C ARG A 5 -37.41 -5.20 78.42
N PRO A 6 -37.22 -6.52 78.19
CA PRO A 6 -35.91 -7.15 78.14
C PRO A 6 -35.40 -7.14 76.68
N GLY A 7 -34.87 -6.00 76.19
CA GLY A 7 -34.51 -5.85 74.77
C GLY A 7 -33.09 -5.36 74.47
N LYS A 8 -32.40 -4.73 75.44
CA LYS A 8 -31.08 -4.10 75.18
C LYS A 8 -29.89 -4.99 75.51
N TRP A 9 -30.02 -5.88 76.50
CA TRP A 9 -28.93 -6.78 76.90
C TRP A 9 -28.71 -7.91 75.89
N ALA A 10 -29.79 -8.49 75.37
CA ALA A 10 -29.72 -9.53 74.34
C ALA A 10 -29.08 -9.04 73.03
N ALA A 11 -29.39 -7.81 72.61
CA ALA A 11 -28.82 -7.20 71.39
C ALA A 11 -27.37 -6.70 71.57
N ALA A 12 -26.91 -6.47 72.81
CA ALA A 12 -25.52 -6.17 73.12
C ALA A 12 -24.67 -7.44 73.17
N LEU A 13 -25.20 -8.52 73.75
CA LEU A 13 -24.59 -9.86 73.72
C LEU A 13 -24.47 -10.41 72.29
N ALA A 14 -25.51 -10.25 71.47
CA ALA A 14 -25.48 -10.68 70.07
C ALA A 14 -24.42 -9.93 69.24
N ARG A 15 -24.26 -8.61 69.46
CA ARG A 15 -23.22 -7.81 68.80
C ARG A 15 -21.80 -8.14 69.29
N ALA A 16 -21.63 -8.46 70.56
CA ALA A 16 -20.34 -8.89 71.10
C ALA A 16 -19.95 -10.31 70.64
N ALA A 17 -20.93 -11.18 70.38
CA ALA A 17 -20.72 -12.52 69.83
C ALA A 17 -20.39 -12.53 68.31
N LEU A 18 -20.68 -11.42 67.60
CA LEU A 18 -20.41 -11.22 66.18
C LEU A 18 -19.13 -10.41 65.91
N ALA A 19 -18.40 -9.99 66.96
CA ALA A 19 -17.09 -9.35 66.83
C ALA A 19 -16.01 -10.38 66.47
N ASP A 20 -14.95 -9.93 65.79
CA ASP A 20 -13.83 -10.75 65.30
C ASP A 20 -13.43 -11.85 66.31
N PRO A 21 -13.68 -13.14 66.01
CA PRO A 21 -13.43 -14.24 66.94
C PRO A 21 -11.94 -14.39 67.29
N ALA A 22 -11.03 -13.76 66.54
CA ALA A 22 -9.60 -13.78 66.80
C ALA A 22 -9.14 -12.74 67.83
N ALA A 23 -9.89 -11.64 68.01
CA ALA A 23 -9.52 -10.57 68.95
C ALA A 23 -9.83 -11.00 70.39
N SER A 24 -8.80 -11.24 71.21
CA SER A 24 -8.98 -11.56 72.63
C SER A 24 -9.51 -10.33 73.38
N ASN A 25 -10.82 -10.27 73.58
CA ASN A 25 -11.43 -9.23 74.38
C ASN A 25 -11.62 -9.72 75.84
N PRO A 26 -10.86 -9.19 76.81
CA PRO A 26 -10.93 -9.62 78.21
C PRO A 26 -12.32 -9.38 78.83
N ALA A 27 -13.09 -8.42 78.32
CA ALA A 27 -14.46 -8.17 78.78
C ALA A 27 -15.42 -9.29 78.36
N LEU A 28 -15.23 -9.87 77.17
CA LEU A 28 -15.98 -11.04 76.71
C LEU A 28 -15.60 -12.30 77.51
N GLY A 29 -14.31 -12.49 77.83
CA GLY A 29 -13.85 -13.57 78.71
C GLY A 29 -14.45 -13.49 80.12
N ALA A 30 -14.44 -12.30 80.73
CA ALA A 30 -15.05 -12.06 82.04
C ALA A 30 -16.57 -12.27 82.03
N ALA A 31 -17.27 -11.84 80.97
CA ALA A 31 -18.70 -12.06 80.82
C ALA A 31 -19.05 -13.56 80.71
N SER A 32 -18.28 -14.31 79.91
CA SER A 32 -18.43 -15.76 79.79
C SER A 32 -18.24 -16.47 81.15
N ALA A 33 -17.22 -16.08 81.91
CA ALA A 33 -16.99 -16.62 83.25
C ALA A 33 -18.15 -16.32 84.21
N LEU A 34 -18.71 -15.10 84.17
CA LEU A 34 -19.85 -14.71 85.00
C LEU A 34 -21.12 -15.50 84.66
N ILE A 35 -21.37 -15.77 83.38
CA ILE A 35 -22.51 -16.58 82.92
C ILE A 35 -22.37 -18.02 83.41
N VAL A 36 -21.19 -18.63 83.26
CA VAL A 36 -20.93 -20.00 83.74
C VAL A 36 -21.09 -20.08 85.25
N PHE A 37 -20.59 -19.08 85.99
CA PHE A 37 -20.81 -18.97 87.43
C PHE A 37 -22.30 -18.95 87.79
N ALA A 38 -23.06 -18.02 87.22
CA ALA A 38 -24.48 -17.87 87.51
C ALA A 38 -25.27 -19.14 87.18
N ALA A 39 -24.89 -19.85 86.12
CA ALA A 39 -25.51 -21.09 85.72
C ALA A 39 -25.10 -22.30 86.59
N ALA A 40 -23.92 -22.29 87.22
CA ALA A 40 -23.43 -23.37 88.08
C ALA A 40 -23.91 -23.27 89.53
N VAL A 41 -24.17 -22.06 90.04
CA VAL A 41 -24.60 -21.79 91.44
C VAL A 41 -25.80 -22.63 91.90
N PRO A 42 -26.87 -22.84 91.10
CA PRO A 42 -28.02 -23.66 91.51
C PRO A 42 -27.67 -25.13 91.81
N PHE A 43 -26.56 -25.64 91.26
CA PHE A 43 -26.18 -27.05 91.34
C PHE A 43 -25.03 -27.30 92.33
N ALA A 44 -24.03 -26.42 92.34
CA ALA A 44 -22.79 -26.59 93.11
C ALA A 44 -22.76 -25.80 94.43
N GLY A 45 -23.80 -25.00 94.71
CA GLY A 45 -23.79 -24.00 95.78
C GLY A 45 -22.92 -22.80 95.45
N TRP A 46 -22.71 -21.90 96.42
CA TRP A 46 -22.00 -20.63 96.18
C TRP A 46 -20.48 -20.73 96.27
N THR A 47 -19.95 -21.63 97.09
CA THR A 47 -18.52 -21.64 97.45
C THR A 47 -17.63 -22.06 96.28
N LEU A 48 -17.90 -23.20 95.67
CA LEU A 48 -17.07 -23.74 94.60
C LEU A 48 -17.10 -22.89 93.31
N PRO A 49 -18.28 -22.43 92.80
CA PRO A 49 -18.33 -21.54 91.65
C PRO A 49 -17.68 -20.17 91.93
N ALA A 50 -17.76 -19.64 93.15
CA ALA A 50 -17.14 -18.35 93.47
C ALA A 50 -15.61 -18.42 93.44
N ILE A 51 -15.02 -19.51 93.95
CA ILE A 51 -13.57 -19.75 93.87
C ILE A 51 -13.14 -19.87 92.40
N TRP A 52 -13.90 -20.63 91.60
CA TRP A 52 -13.64 -20.78 90.17
C TRP A 52 -13.76 -19.46 89.41
N LEU A 53 -14.81 -18.67 89.67
CA LEU A 53 -15.02 -17.37 89.05
C LEU A 53 -13.86 -16.41 89.37
N ALA A 54 -13.40 -16.38 90.63
CA ALA A 54 -12.24 -15.58 91.02
C ALA A 54 -11.00 -15.98 90.22
N ALA A 55 -10.74 -17.29 90.06
CA ALA A 55 -9.62 -17.77 89.24
C ALA A 55 -9.76 -17.39 87.76
N MET A 56 -10.95 -17.51 87.16
CA MET A 56 -11.19 -17.15 85.77
C MET A 56 -11.11 -15.64 85.51
N LEU A 57 -11.56 -14.81 86.45
CA LEU A 57 -11.44 -13.36 86.35
C LEU A 57 -9.96 -12.93 86.42
N VAL A 58 -9.16 -13.56 87.28
CA VAL A 58 -7.71 -13.33 87.33
C VAL A 58 -7.06 -13.71 86.00
N LEU A 59 -7.42 -14.85 85.42
CA LEU A 59 -6.91 -15.27 84.10
C LEU A 59 -7.34 -14.31 82.99
N ALA A 60 -8.61 -13.91 82.93
CA ALA A 60 -9.13 -12.97 81.94
C ALA A 60 -8.46 -11.58 82.04
N LEU A 61 -8.21 -11.09 83.26
CA LEU A 61 -7.47 -9.85 83.48
C LEU A 61 -5.98 -10.00 83.14
N SER A 62 -5.38 -11.16 83.40
CA SER A 62 -3.99 -11.44 83.02
C SER A 62 -3.78 -11.44 81.50
N GLU A 63 -4.79 -11.84 80.73
CA GLU A 63 -4.77 -11.76 79.26
C GLU A 63 -4.80 -10.30 78.76
N ALA A 64 -5.45 -9.39 79.50
CA ALA A 64 -5.50 -7.96 79.16
C ALA A 64 -4.15 -7.24 79.38
N VAL A 65 -3.38 -7.70 80.37
CA VAL A 65 -2.11 -7.09 80.77
C VAL A 65 -0.94 -7.55 79.88
N TRP A 66 -1.10 -8.67 79.16
CA TRP A 66 -0.05 -9.23 78.31
C TRP A 66 -0.31 -8.89 76.82
N PRO A 67 0.43 -7.93 76.22
CA PRO A 67 0.20 -7.52 74.83
C PRO A 67 0.44 -8.68 73.85
N GLU A 68 -0.24 -8.63 72.69
CA GLU A 68 -0.26 -9.75 71.74
C GLU A 68 1.12 -10.11 71.14
N ALA A 69 2.09 -9.21 71.19
CA ALA A 69 3.43 -9.37 70.66
C ALA A 69 4.46 -9.69 71.76
N GLY A 70 4.69 -10.98 72.03
CA GLY A 70 5.82 -11.45 72.84
C GLY A 70 7.03 -11.84 71.96
N PRO A 71 8.27 -11.80 72.48
CA PRO A 71 9.52 -11.86 71.71
C PRO A 71 9.88 -13.23 71.09
N LYS A 72 8.99 -14.22 71.09
CA LYS A 72 9.26 -15.61 70.66
C LYS A 72 8.56 -16.04 69.37
N GLY A 73 8.23 -15.10 68.50
CA GLY A 73 7.66 -15.40 67.17
C GLY A 73 6.21 -15.90 67.21
N PRO A 74 5.61 -16.17 66.03
CA PRO A 74 4.18 -16.46 65.88
C PRO A 74 3.71 -17.75 66.55
N ASP A 75 4.60 -18.66 66.93
CA ASP A 75 4.29 -19.94 67.58
C ASP A 75 4.38 -19.92 69.12
N ALA A 76 4.55 -18.75 69.73
CA ALA A 76 4.66 -18.63 71.18
C ALA A 76 3.36 -19.11 71.89
N VAL A 77 3.49 -20.21 72.62
CA VAL A 77 2.48 -20.75 73.53
C VAL A 77 2.20 -19.75 74.65
N ARG A 78 0.95 -19.36 74.85
CA ARG A 78 0.55 -18.49 75.97
C ARG A 78 -0.05 -19.35 77.09
N PRO A 79 0.61 -19.45 78.25
CA PRO A 79 0.11 -20.27 79.36
C PRO A 79 -1.26 -19.79 79.86
N CYS A 80 -1.56 -18.49 79.82
CA CYS A 80 -2.86 -17.97 80.24
C CYS A 80 -4.02 -18.52 79.40
N ILE A 81 -3.89 -18.58 78.07
CA ILE A 81 -4.95 -19.10 77.18
C ILE A 81 -5.20 -20.58 77.47
N TRP A 82 -4.12 -21.36 77.63
CA TRP A 82 -4.24 -22.76 78.01
C TRP A 82 -4.92 -22.93 79.38
N LEU A 83 -4.55 -22.12 80.37
CA LEU A 83 -5.15 -22.13 81.71
C LEU A 83 -6.63 -21.72 81.69
N THR A 84 -7.01 -20.75 80.85
CA THR A 84 -8.40 -20.36 80.63
C THR A 84 -9.19 -21.54 80.06
N SER A 85 -8.69 -22.18 79.01
CA SER A 85 -9.31 -23.38 78.43
C SER A 85 -9.38 -24.54 79.43
N ALA A 86 -8.35 -24.76 80.23
CA ALA A 86 -8.33 -25.76 81.29
C ALA A 86 -9.34 -25.46 82.40
N GLY A 87 -9.51 -24.19 82.75
CA GLY A 87 -10.49 -23.74 83.74
C GLY A 87 -11.94 -24.00 83.31
N TYR A 88 -12.30 -23.65 82.07
CA TYR A 88 -13.62 -23.98 81.53
C TYR A 88 -13.80 -25.49 81.34
N SER A 89 -12.75 -26.21 80.94
CA SER A 89 -12.79 -27.68 80.84
C SER A 89 -13.01 -28.33 82.21
N LEU A 90 -12.43 -27.79 83.28
CA LEU A 90 -12.63 -28.28 84.65
C LEU A 90 -14.06 -28.02 85.14
N ALA A 91 -14.63 -26.85 84.84
CA ALA A 91 -16.02 -26.55 85.13
C ALA A 91 -16.98 -27.49 84.35
N GLY A 92 -16.70 -27.71 83.06
CA GLY A 92 -17.46 -28.65 82.23
C GLY A 92 -17.38 -30.08 82.78
N LEU A 93 -16.18 -30.52 83.18
CA LEU A 93 -15.92 -31.83 83.77
C LEU A 93 -16.73 -32.03 85.05
N TYR A 94 -16.68 -31.06 85.98
CA TYR A 94 -17.42 -31.09 87.23
C TYR A 94 -18.94 -31.21 86.99
N LEU A 95 -19.48 -30.34 86.14
CA LEU A 95 -20.91 -30.32 85.82
C LEU A 95 -21.39 -31.59 85.12
N THR A 96 -20.52 -32.25 84.34
CA THR A 96 -20.88 -33.45 83.58
C THR A 96 -20.77 -34.73 84.41
N ILE A 97 -19.83 -34.80 85.36
CA ILE A 97 -19.62 -36.00 86.19
C ILE A 97 -20.57 -36.04 87.39
N PHE A 98 -20.74 -34.92 88.10
CA PHE A 98 -21.41 -34.91 89.40
C PHE A 98 -22.89 -34.56 89.34
N HIS A 99 -23.40 -34.13 88.17
CA HIS A 99 -24.77 -33.69 88.02
C HIS A 99 -25.40 -34.26 86.74
N THR A 100 -26.73 -34.38 86.73
CA THR A 100 -27.53 -34.87 85.60
C THR A 100 -28.50 -33.80 85.09
N GLY A 101 -29.08 -34.02 83.92
CA GLY A 101 -30.06 -33.09 83.34
C GLY A 101 -29.42 -31.77 82.87
N ALA A 102 -30.00 -30.63 83.24
CA ALA A 102 -29.60 -29.32 82.72
C ALA A 102 -28.12 -28.97 82.99
N ALA A 103 -27.58 -29.35 84.15
CA ALA A 103 -26.18 -29.12 84.49
C ALA A 103 -25.22 -29.93 83.59
N GLN A 104 -25.57 -31.18 83.30
CA GLN A 104 -24.81 -32.05 82.40
C GLN A 104 -24.80 -31.49 80.97
N THR A 105 -25.96 -31.01 80.49
CA THR A 105 -26.06 -30.36 79.17
C THR A 105 -25.19 -29.10 79.10
N LEU A 106 -25.15 -28.30 80.17
CA LEU A 106 -24.28 -27.13 80.25
C LEU A 106 -22.80 -27.53 80.19
N GLY A 107 -22.40 -28.58 80.90
CA GLY A 107 -21.03 -29.09 80.87
C GLY A 107 -20.59 -29.57 79.49
N VAL A 108 -21.43 -30.34 78.80
CA VAL A 108 -21.17 -30.80 77.41
C VAL A 108 -21.11 -29.63 76.43
N THR A 109 -22.02 -28.66 76.56
CA THR A 109 -22.03 -27.45 75.72
C THR A 109 -20.75 -26.64 75.92
N LEU A 110 -20.28 -26.52 77.17
CA LEU A 110 -19.05 -25.81 77.50
C LEU A 110 -17.83 -26.45 76.83
N PHE A 111 -17.73 -27.79 76.82
CA PHE A 111 -16.66 -28.48 76.07
C PHE A 111 -16.71 -28.16 74.58
N GLY A 112 -17.89 -28.22 73.96
CA GLY A 112 -18.06 -27.95 72.54
C GLY A 112 -17.65 -26.53 72.16
N VAL A 113 -18.09 -25.54 72.93
CA VAL A 113 -17.76 -24.12 72.69
C VAL A 113 -16.27 -23.86 72.87
N VAL A 114 -15.65 -24.36 73.94
CA VAL A 114 -14.21 -24.18 74.20
C VAL A 114 -13.38 -24.83 73.09
N MET A 115 -13.70 -26.07 72.69
CA MET A 115 -13.00 -26.74 71.60
C MET A 115 -13.16 -26.01 70.27
N PHE A 116 -14.35 -25.49 69.97
CA PHE A 116 -14.60 -24.72 68.74
C PHE A 116 -13.83 -23.40 68.72
N GLN A 117 -13.79 -22.67 69.85
CA GLN A 117 -13.02 -21.44 69.96
C GLN A 117 -11.52 -21.69 69.79
N ILE A 118 -10.99 -22.76 70.38
CA ILE A 118 -9.58 -23.15 70.20
C ILE A 118 -9.31 -23.50 68.74
N LEU A 119 -10.20 -24.29 68.12
CA LEU A 119 -10.07 -24.65 66.71
C LEU A 119 -10.07 -23.40 65.83
N ALA A 120 -11.05 -22.50 66.00
CA ALA A 120 -11.15 -21.28 65.20
C ALA A 120 -9.94 -20.36 65.38
N ARG A 121 -9.40 -20.25 66.60
CA ARG A 121 -8.29 -19.34 66.92
C ARG A 121 -6.93 -19.87 66.50
N ASP A 122 -6.69 -21.16 66.69
CA ASP A 122 -5.35 -21.76 66.57
C ASP A 122 -5.21 -22.71 65.37
N TYR A 123 -6.23 -22.82 64.50
CA TYR A 123 -6.24 -23.70 63.32
C TYR A 123 -4.95 -23.62 62.49
N GLU A 124 -4.48 -22.41 62.19
CA GLU A 124 -3.30 -22.17 61.34
C GLU A 124 -1.97 -22.55 62.03
N ARG A 125 -2.00 -22.88 63.33
CA ARG A 125 -0.80 -23.12 64.16
C ARG A 125 -0.89 -24.49 64.81
N PRO A 126 -0.47 -25.57 64.10
CA PRO A 126 -0.74 -26.94 64.52
C PRO A 126 -0.17 -27.27 65.91
N ARG A 127 1.02 -26.76 66.25
CA ARG A 127 1.62 -26.96 67.58
C ARG A 127 0.83 -26.30 68.70
N ARG A 128 0.34 -25.08 68.47
CA ARG A 128 -0.45 -24.30 69.43
C ARG A 128 -1.85 -24.88 69.60
N LEU A 129 -2.47 -25.26 68.48
CA LEU A 129 -3.76 -25.94 68.43
C LEU A 129 -3.74 -27.22 69.27
N TRP A 130 -2.75 -28.09 69.02
CA TRP A 130 -2.59 -29.33 69.78
C TRP A 130 -2.48 -29.08 71.26
N LEU A 131 -1.63 -28.13 71.66
CA LEU A 131 -1.42 -27.83 73.06
C LEU A 131 -2.70 -27.28 73.73
N HIS A 132 -3.40 -26.32 73.13
CA HIS A 132 -4.61 -25.77 73.72
C HIS A 132 -5.78 -26.75 73.75
N LEU A 133 -5.83 -27.71 72.81
CA LEU A 133 -6.82 -28.79 72.83
C LEU A 133 -6.55 -29.87 73.89
N THR A 134 -5.34 -29.95 74.46
CA THR A 134 -5.00 -31.02 75.44
C THR A 134 -5.95 -31.06 76.63
N ALA A 135 -6.23 -29.92 77.27
CA ALA A 135 -7.08 -29.85 78.46
C ALA A 135 -8.55 -30.23 78.18
N PRO A 136 -9.24 -29.69 77.16
CA PRO A 136 -10.61 -30.11 76.85
C PRO A 136 -10.68 -31.56 76.36
N LEU A 137 -9.71 -32.03 75.57
CA LEU A 137 -9.68 -33.44 75.15
C LEU A 137 -9.49 -34.39 76.34
N LEU A 138 -8.58 -34.07 77.27
CA LEU A 138 -8.36 -34.86 78.48
C LEU A 138 -9.64 -34.90 79.35
N ALA A 139 -10.30 -33.75 79.52
CA ALA A 139 -11.55 -33.66 80.26
C ALA A 139 -12.66 -34.50 79.62
N VAL A 140 -12.85 -34.41 78.29
CA VAL A 140 -13.81 -35.24 77.56
C VAL A 140 -13.47 -36.72 77.71
N VAL A 141 -12.20 -37.12 77.54
CA VAL A 141 -11.78 -38.52 77.72
C VAL A 141 -12.08 -39.00 79.15
N THR A 142 -11.85 -38.16 80.16
CA THR A 142 -12.11 -38.52 81.56
C THR A 142 -13.61 -38.71 81.81
N VAL A 143 -14.47 -37.81 81.30
CA VAL A 143 -15.93 -37.97 81.35
C VAL A 143 -16.36 -39.27 80.68
N GLN A 144 -15.83 -39.54 79.47
CA GLN A 144 -16.18 -40.72 78.68
C GLN A 144 -15.76 -42.02 79.36
N VAL A 145 -14.55 -42.06 79.94
CA VAL A 145 -14.06 -43.22 80.70
C VAL A 145 -14.89 -43.44 81.97
N ALA A 146 -15.19 -42.38 82.72
CA ALA A 146 -16.01 -42.46 83.93
C ALA A 146 -17.43 -42.95 83.60
N ALA A 147 -18.07 -42.38 82.57
CA ALA A 147 -19.39 -42.80 82.10
C ALA A 147 -19.38 -44.24 81.56
N GLY A 148 -18.32 -44.63 80.86
CA GLY A 148 -18.15 -46.00 80.37
C GLY A 148 -17.99 -47.01 81.51
N ALA A 149 -17.22 -46.66 82.54
CA ALA A 149 -17.06 -47.47 83.74
C ALA A 149 -18.38 -47.63 84.50
N ASP A 150 -19.15 -46.54 84.65
CA ASP A 150 -20.48 -46.54 85.29
C ASP A 150 -21.47 -47.43 84.53
N LEU A 151 -21.50 -47.36 83.19
CA LEU A 151 -22.36 -48.21 82.35
C LEU A 151 -21.97 -49.70 82.44
N LEU A 152 -20.68 -50.01 82.52
CA LEU A 152 -20.18 -51.39 82.65
C LEU A 152 -20.52 -51.96 84.03
N LEU A 153 -20.32 -51.19 85.10
CA LEU A 153 -20.67 -51.59 86.46
C LEU A 153 -22.18 -51.67 86.67
N GLY A 154 -22.96 -50.84 85.98
CA GLY A 154 -24.42 -50.80 86.02
C GLY A 154 -25.14 -51.85 85.18
N GLY A 155 -24.41 -52.72 84.46
CA GLY A 155 -24.99 -53.84 83.71
C GLY A 155 -25.63 -53.48 82.35
N GLU A 156 -25.35 -52.30 81.80
CA GLU A 156 -25.94 -51.80 80.54
C GLU A 156 -24.86 -51.60 79.43
N PRO A 157 -24.05 -52.62 79.08
CA PRO A 157 -22.89 -52.46 78.20
C PRO A 157 -23.26 -52.07 76.76
N TRP A 158 -24.47 -52.37 76.29
CA TRP A 158 -24.92 -52.02 74.94
C TRP A 158 -25.04 -50.49 74.74
N ARG A 159 -25.23 -49.72 75.82
CA ARG A 159 -25.30 -48.25 75.78
C ARG A 159 -23.94 -47.58 75.51
N LEU A 160 -22.84 -48.34 75.58
CA LEU A 160 -21.52 -47.86 75.17
C LEU A 160 -21.49 -47.43 73.70
N VAL A 161 -22.36 -47.99 72.85
CA VAL A 161 -22.47 -47.58 71.44
C VAL A 161 -22.87 -46.09 71.33
N THR A 162 -23.81 -45.62 72.15
CA THR A 162 -24.21 -44.21 72.18
C THR A 162 -23.10 -43.32 72.71
N LEU A 163 -22.37 -43.80 73.72
CA LEU A 163 -21.23 -43.10 74.32
C LEU A 163 -20.11 -42.88 73.28
N LEU A 164 -19.78 -43.91 72.50
CA LEU A 164 -18.76 -43.86 71.44
C LEU A 164 -19.21 -43.14 70.15
N ALA A 165 -20.52 -43.08 69.87
CA ALA A 165 -21.06 -42.40 68.70
C ALA A 165 -20.84 -40.88 68.74
N SER A 166 -20.98 -40.26 69.92
CA SER A 166 -20.81 -38.81 70.11
C SER A 166 -19.41 -38.29 69.68
N PRO A 167 -18.29 -38.81 70.19
CA PRO A 167 -16.96 -38.36 69.78
C PRO A 167 -16.66 -38.66 68.30
N TYR A 168 -17.22 -39.73 67.74
CA TYR A 168 -17.09 -40.02 66.31
C TYR A 168 -17.79 -38.96 65.42
N VAL A 169 -19.00 -38.53 65.79
CA VAL A 169 -19.73 -37.47 65.07
C VAL A 169 -18.95 -36.14 65.14
N VAL A 170 -18.42 -35.80 66.32
CA VAL A 170 -17.60 -34.59 66.50
C VAL A 170 -16.31 -34.66 65.67
N TYR A 171 -15.62 -35.81 65.68
CA TYR A 171 -14.44 -36.02 64.83
C TYR A 171 -14.74 -35.84 63.34
N ARG A 172 -15.86 -36.40 62.84
CA ARG A 172 -16.27 -36.22 61.44
C ARG A 172 -16.57 -34.76 61.09
N ALA A 173 -17.24 -34.03 61.98
CA ALA A 173 -17.54 -32.61 61.78
C ALA A 173 -16.25 -31.78 61.72
N LEU A 174 -15.32 -31.99 62.66
CA LEU A 174 -14.02 -31.32 62.68
C LEU A 174 -13.20 -31.62 61.42
N ARG A 175 -13.18 -32.89 60.98
CA ARG A 175 -12.48 -33.30 59.75
C ARG A 175 -13.08 -32.68 58.49
N ALA A 176 -14.40 -32.51 58.43
CA ALA A 176 -15.06 -31.84 57.31
C ALA A 176 -14.71 -30.35 57.23
N VAL A 177 -14.69 -29.66 58.37
CA VAL A 177 -14.27 -28.24 58.45
C VAL A 177 -12.81 -28.07 57.99
N HIS A 178 -11.91 -28.93 58.48
CA HIS A 178 -10.50 -28.92 58.07
C HIS A 178 -10.33 -29.10 56.57
N HIS A 179 -11.05 -30.06 55.96
CA HIS A 179 -10.96 -30.32 54.53
C HIS A 179 -11.46 -29.15 53.67
N ASN A 180 -12.56 -28.50 54.07
CA ASN A 180 -13.09 -27.34 53.35
C ASN A 180 -12.16 -26.13 53.41
N LEU A 181 -11.59 -25.84 54.58
CA LEU A 181 -10.68 -24.71 54.76
C LEU A 181 -9.39 -24.87 53.93
N ASP A 182 -8.81 -26.07 53.92
CA ASP A 182 -7.62 -26.36 53.11
C ASP A 182 -7.92 -26.26 51.60
N GLY A 183 -9.12 -26.67 51.18
CA GLY A 183 -9.59 -26.52 49.80
C GLY A 183 -9.67 -25.05 49.37
N SER A 184 -10.33 -24.20 50.16
CA SER A 184 -10.44 -22.76 49.86
C SER A 184 -9.07 -22.07 49.84
N ARG A 185 -8.14 -22.46 50.72
CA ARG A 185 -6.79 -21.87 50.74
C ARG A 185 -6.01 -22.19 49.47
N ARG A 186 -6.01 -23.45 49.04
CA ARG A 186 -5.33 -23.87 47.80
C ARG A 186 -5.90 -23.17 46.58
N GLN A 187 -7.21 -22.95 46.54
CA GLN A 187 -7.85 -22.20 45.45
C GLN A 187 -7.40 -20.74 45.42
N ALA A 188 -7.31 -20.07 46.58
CA ALA A 188 -6.82 -18.70 46.67
C ALA A 188 -5.34 -18.58 46.26
N GLU A 189 -4.48 -19.50 46.73
CA GLU A 189 -3.07 -19.56 46.34
C GLU A 189 -2.89 -19.80 44.84
N ALA A 190 -3.67 -20.72 44.26
CA ALA A 190 -3.64 -20.98 42.81
C ALA A 190 -4.11 -19.78 41.99
N ALA A 191 -5.16 -19.09 42.42
CA ALA A 191 -5.66 -17.89 41.75
C ALA A 191 -4.63 -16.75 41.76
N LEU A 192 -3.95 -16.53 42.89
CA LEU A 192 -2.87 -15.55 43.00
C LEU A 192 -1.67 -15.90 42.11
N ALA A 193 -1.28 -17.19 42.08
CA ALA A 193 -0.19 -17.64 41.21
C ALA A 193 -0.54 -17.45 39.73
N GLN A 194 -1.77 -17.80 39.33
CA GLN A 194 -2.25 -17.62 37.96
C GLN A 194 -2.31 -16.14 37.55
N LEU A 195 -2.72 -15.25 38.47
CA LEU A 195 -2.69 -13.81 38.24
C LEU A 195 -1.25 -13.31 38.03
N GLY A 196 -0.32 -13.74 38.89
CA GLY A 196 1.10 -13.38 38.76
C GLY A 196 1.74 -13.89 37.47
N GLU A 197 1.44 -15.12 37.04
CA GLU A 197 1.88 -15.65 35.74
C GLU A 197 1.29 -14.86 34.57
N SER A 198 0.01 -14.49 34.65
CA SER A 198 -0.65 -13.69 33.64
C SER A 198 -0.03 -12.29 33.54
N GLU A 199 0.21 -11.63 34.68
CA GLU A 199 0.86 -10.30 34.73
C GLU A 199 2.28 -10.35 34.15
N ALA A 200 3.07 -11.36 34.55
CA ALA A 200 4.43 -11.55 34.03
C ALA A 200 4.44 -11.78 32.51
N ARG A 201 3.48 -12.56 31.99
CA ARG A 201 3.33 -12.81 30.55
C ARG A 201 3.05 -11.52 29.78
N TYR A 202 2.10 -10.70 30.25
CA TYR A 202 1.79 -9.42 29.60
C TYR A 202 2.96 -8.43 29.68
N ARG A 203 3.68 -8.39 30.81
CA ARG A 203 4.88 -7.58 30.96
C ARG A 203 5.96 -7.97 29.95
N GLN A 204 6.19 -9.28 29.74
CA GLN A 204 7.17 -9.75 28.75
C GLN A 204 6.82 -9.37 27.31
N LEU A 205 5.53 -9.38 26.95
CA LEU A 205 5.08 -8.94 25.62
C LEU A 205 5.35 -7.45 25.41
N ALA A 206 5.06 -6.62 26.41
CA ALA A 206 5.31 -5.18 26.34
C ALA A 206 6.82 -4.84 26.33
N GLU A 207 7.62 -5.50 27.17
CA GLU A 207 9.07 -5.26 27.27
C GLU A 207 9.86 -5.72 26.04
N ARG A 208 9.37 -6.74 25.31
CA ARG A 208 10.02 -7.26 24.10
C ARG A 208 9.46 -6.68 22.80
N SER A 209 8.50 -5.76 22.88
CA SER A 209 7.98 -5.06 21.71
C SER A 209 9.08 -4.24 21.03
N PRO A 210 9.23 -4.30 19.69
CA PRO A 210 10.10 -3.39 18.96
C PRO A 210 9.51 -1.97 18.88
N ASP A 211 8.20 -1.84 19.06
CA ASP A 211 7.48 -0.57 19.04
C ASP A 211 7.51 0.11 20.42
N ILE A 212 7.58 1.44 20.41
CA ILE A 212 7.53 2.28 21.60
C ILE A 212 6.08 2.31 22.08
N ILE A 213 5.85 1.81 23.30
CA ILE A 213 4.53 1.80 23.94
C ILE A 213 4.58 2.81 25.07
N ILE A 214 3.68 3.77 25.03
CA ILE A 214 3.56 4.84 26.00
C ILE A 214 2.19 4.76 26.63
N ARG A 215 2.09 4.83 27.95
CA ARG A 215 0.84 4.98 28.68
C ARG A 215 0.93 6.16 29.62
N TYR A 216 -0.12 6.97 29.68
CA TYR A 216 -0.20 8.13 30.54
C TYR A 216 -1.60 8.36 31.11
N ASP A 217 -1.67 9.05 32.24
CA ASP A 217 -2.91 9.41 32.94
C ASP A 217 -3.72 10.50 32.21
N VAL A 218 -4.87 10.89 32.76
CA VAL A 218 -5.74 11.90 32.15
C VAL A 218 -5.11 13.30 32.10
N GLU A 219 -4.15 13.60 32.97
CA GLU A 219 -3.35 14.82 32.95
C GLU A 219 -2.16 14.75 31.97
N GLY A 220 -1.92 13.60 31.34
CA GLY A 220 -0.82 13.38 30.41
C GLY A 220 0.51 12.99 31.06
N ARG A 221 0.52 12.56 32.33
CA ARG A 221 1.73 12.09 33.01
C ARG A 221 2.02 10.64 32.67
N LEU A 222 3.25 10.35 32.31
CA LEU A 222 3.69 9.02 31.91
C LEU A 222 3.57 8.02 33.08
N GLU A 223 2.76 6.98 32.90
CA GLU A 223 2.62 5.85 33.82
C GLU A 223 3.53 4.68 33.42
N TYR A 224 3.74 4.50 32.12
CA TYR A 224 4.57 3.44 31.57
C TYR A 224 5.18 3.86 30.23
N LEU A 225 6.43 3.46 30.02
CA LEU A 225 7.16 3.63 28.78
C LEU A 225 7.95 2.34 28.50
N SER A 226 7.78 1.76 27.32
CA SER A 226 8.47 0.51 26.97
C SER A 226 9.98 0.72 26.80
N PRO A 227 10.82 -0.32 27.04
CA PRO A 227 12.27 -0.24 26.85
C PRO A 227 12.71 0.11 25.41
N ALA A 228 11.82 -0.05 24.42
CA ALA A 228 12.10 0.37 23.04
C ALA A 228 12.40 1.88 22.93
N ALA A 229 11.88 2.69 23.85
CA ALA A 229 12.14 4.14 23.90
C ALA A 229 13.60 4.48 24.23
N SER A 230 14.35 3.60 24.91
CA SER A 230 15.75 3.82 25.28
C SER A 230 16.69 4.00 24.09
N ARG A 231 16.25 3.64 22.88
CA ARG A 231 17.00 3.89 21.64
C ARG A 231 17.01 5.37 21.25
N TYR A 232 16.04 6.15 21.73
CA TYR A 232 15.79 7.52 21.29
C TYR A 232 15.64 8.53 22.43
N ALA A 233 15.65 8.08 23.69
CA ALA A 233 15.48 8.93 24.87
C ALA A 233 16.37 8.46 26.03
N ALA A 234 16.37 9.23 27.13
CA ALA A 234 16.98 8.84 28.41
C ALA A 234 16.35 7.54 28.97
N ASP A 235 16.88 7.03 30.09
CA ASP A 235 16.33 5.85 30.75
C ASP A 235 14.80 6.03 30.93
N PRO A 236 13.96 5.11 30.39
CA PRO A 236 12.51 5.21 30.48
C PRO A 236 12.00 5.44 31.90
N SER A 237 12.72 4.93 32.91
CA SER A 237 12.39 5.13 34.32
C SER A 237 12.51 6.58 34.80
N ASP A 238 13.43 7.37 34.23
CA ASP A 238 13.62 8.79 34.54
C ASP A 238 12.50 9.68 33.94
N LEU A 239 11.73 9.13 32.99
CA LEU A 239 10.68 9.85 32.28
C LEU A 239 9.29 9.63 32.91
N ILE A 240 9.13 8.60 33.74
CA ILE A 240 7.87 8.31 34.45
C ILE A 240 7.46 9.50 35.33
N GLY A 241 6.18 9.88 35.26
CA GLY A 241 5.60 11.01 35.99
C GLY A 241 5.76 12.39 35.33
N ARG A 242 6.60 12.51 34.30
CA ARG A 242 6.71 13.73 33.45
C ARG A 242 5.55 13.81 32.48
N ASN A 243 5.25 15.02 31.99
CA ASN A 243 4.12 15.22 31.10
C ASN A 243 4.51 14.91 29.64
N VAL A 244 3.66 14.15 28.93
CA VAL A 244 3.88 13.76 27.52
C VAL A 244 4.10 14.97 26.60
N ARG A 245 3.53 16.12 26.93
CA ARG A 245 3.67 17.38 26.18
C ARG A 245 5.10 17.91 26.15
N GLU A 246 5.96 17.50 27.09
CA GLU A 246 7.38 17.88 27.12
C GLU A 246 8.20 17.21 25.99
N PHE A 247 7.67 16.13 25.40
CA PHE A 247 8.36 15.28 24.43
C PHE A 247 7.75 15.34 23.02
N LEU A 248 6.62 16.02 22.87
CA LEU A 248 5.96 16.22 21.58
C LEU A 248 6.54 17.46 20.88
N ASP A 249 6.80 17.33 19.58
CA ASP A 249 7.14 18.48 18.73
C ASP A 249 5.99 19.51 18.72
N PRO A 250 6.25 20.83 18.61
CA PRO A 250 5.20 21.85 18.56
C PRO A 250 4.09 21.58 17.53
N CYS A 251 4.42 21.05 16.34
CA CYS A 251 3.41 20.73 15.34
C CYS A 251 2.52 19.54 15.77
N GLU A 252 3.08 18.59 16.51
CA GLU A 252 2.34 17.43 17.04
C GLU A 252 1.54 17.78 18.29
N LEU A 253 2.00 18.76 19.08
CA LEU A 253 1.21 19.37 20.15
C LEU A 253 -0.06 20.01 19.61
N ASP A 254 0.03 20.74 18.50
CA ASP A 254 -1.13 21.36 17.85
C ASP A 254 -2.07 20.31 17.27
N ARG A 255 -1.54 19.29 16.58
CA ARG A 255 -2.34 18.19 16.00
C ARG A 255 -3.10 17.41 17.06
N ASN A 256 -2.47 17.14 18.20
CA ASN A 256 -3.05 16.38 19.30
C ASN A 256 -3.73 17.26 20.37
N ALA A 257 -3.83 18.58 20.15
CA ALA A 257 -4.35 19.51 21.15
C ALA A 257 -5.78 19.17 21.58
N ALA A 258 -6.66 18.87 20.61
CA ALA A 258 -8.04 18.49 20.87
C ALA A 258 -8.13 17.18 21.66
N PHE A 259 -7.39 16.15 21.23
CA PHE A 259 -7.32 14.87 21.93
C PHE A 259 -6.86 15.03 23.39
N LEU A 260 -5.80 15.80 23.62
CA LEU A 260 -5.26 16.03 24.97
C LEU A 260 -6.22 16.86 25.84
N GLN A 261 -6.98 17.78 25.24
CA GLN A 261 -8.03 18.54 25.95
C GLN A 261 -9.21 17.65 26.34
N ASP A 262 -9.70 16.83 25.42
CA ASP A 262 -10.83 15.94 25.65
C ASP A 262 -10.50 14.91 26.72
N LEU A 263 -9.28 14.35 26.68
CA LEU A 263 -8.76 13.44 27.68
C LEU A 263 -8.71 14.09 29.07
N ALA A 264 -8.17 15.30 29.19
CA ALA A 264 -8.07 16.04 30.45
C ALA A 264 -9.45 16.48 30.99
N ALA A 265 -10.43 16.69 30.11
CA ALA A 265 -11.80 17.02 30.47
C ALA A 265 -12.66 15.79 30.81
N GLY A 266 -12.13 14.57 30.65
CA GLY A 266 -12.88 13.32 30.81
C GLY A 266 -13.99 13.15 29.77
N GLN A 267 -13.87 13.83 28.63
CA GLN A 267 -14.83 13.77 27.52
C GLN A 267 -14.46 12.65 26.54
N PRO A 268 -15.44 12.12 25.76
CA PRO A 268 -15.17 11.07 24.78
C PRO A 268 -14.11 11.49 23.77
N ALA A 269 -12.90 10.94 23.90
CA ALA A 269 -11.82 11.15 22.93
C ALA A 269 -11.85 10.01 21.89
N ALA A 270 -11.70 10.33 20.61
CA ALA A 270 -11.49 9.31 19.58
C ALA A 270 -10.00 8.93 19.51
N ALA A 271 -9.70 7.70 19.07
CA ALA A 271 -8.33 7.34 18.74
C ALA A 271 -7.82 8.26 17.62
N THR A 272 -6.55 8.67 17.70
CA THR A 272 -5.94 9.48 16.64
C THR A 272 -5.68 8.61 15.41
N ASP A 273 -5.73 9.22 14.22
CA ASP A 273 -5.35 8.52 13.00
C ASP A 273 -3.88 8.09 13.04
N GLN A 274 -3.59 6.95 12.42
CA GLN A 274 -2.21 6.52 12.21
C GLN A 274 -1.54 7.50 11.25
N SER A 275 -0.54 8.22 11.74
CA SER A 275 0.19 9.21 10.94
C SER A 275 1.69 9.05 11.12
N VAL A 276 2.46 9.55 10.15
CA VAL A 276 3.91 9.66 10.26
C VAL A 276 4.25 11.10 10.63
N TRP A 277 5.10 11.27 11.63
CA TRP A 277 5.63 12.57 12.01
C TRP A 277 7.14 12.52 12.20
N ARG A 278 7.73 13.71 12.17
CA ARG A 278 9.14 13.91 12.45
C ARG A 278 9.33 14.25 13.92
N THR A 279 10.39 13.72 14.52
CA THR A 279 10.86 14.14 15.84
C THR A 279 12.38 14.07 15.87
N TRP A 280 13.00 14.53 16.96
CA TRP A 280 14.44 14.57 17.11
C TRP A 280 14.87 13.78 18.34
N THR A 281 15.98 13.06 18.21
CA THR A 281 16.65 12.47 19.36
C THR A 281 17.26 13.58 20.24
N PRO A 282 17.62 13.29 21.51
CA PRO A 282 18.36 14.21 22.38
C PRO A 282 19.66 14.72 21.76
N ASP A 283 20.28 13.92 20.88
CA ASP A 283 21.51 14.26 20.15
C ASP A 283 21.25 15.14 18.90
N GLY A 284 19.98 15.43 18.60
CA GLY A 284 19.57 16.29 17.48
C GLY A 284 19.39 15.55 16.14
N GLU A 285 19.40 14.21 16.14
CA GLU A 285 19.17 13.42 14.92
C GLU A 285 17.67 13.37 14.59
N LEU A 286 17.33 13.59 13.32
CA LEU A 286 15.95 13.53 12.83
C LEU A 286 15.50 12.07 12.69
N ILE A 287 14.39 11.72 13.34
CA ILE A 287 13.74 10.41 13.22
C ILE A 287 12.27 10.56 12.82
N PHE A 288 11.72 9.53 12.20
CA PHE A 288 10.31 9.46 11.81
C PHE A 288 9.60 8.39 12.62
N LEU A 289 8.55 8.79 13.32
CA LEU A 289 7.69 7.87 14.07
C LEU A 289 6.33 7.76 13.39
N GLU A 290 5.82 6.54 13.30
CA GLU A 290 4.49 6.22 12.80
C GLU A 290 3.68 5.60 13.94
N GLY A 291 2.48 6.10 14.19
CA GLY A 291 1.69 5.56 15.28
C GLY A 291 0.34 6.23 15.47
N ALA A 292 -0.39 5.72 16.45
CA ALA A 292 -1.68 6.23 16.88
C ALA A 292 -1.77 6.19 18.40
N THR A 293 -2.60 7.08 18.93
CA THR A 293 -2.92 7.19 20.34
C THR A 293 -4.38 6.82 20.55
N SER A 294 -4.64 5.88 21.46
CA SER A 294 -5.97 5.41 21.82
C SER A 294 -6.26 5.72 23.28
N PRO A 295 -7.45 6.21 23.63
CA PRO A 295 -7.81 6.41 25.03
C PRO A 295 -8.04 5.07 25.74
N ILE A 296 -7.79 5.05 27.05
CA ILE A 296 -8.08 3.93 27.95
C ILE A 296 -9.28 4.35 28.80
N SER A 297 -10.31 3.51 28.85
CA SER A 297 -11.51 3.72 29.66
C SER A 297 -11.64 2.66 30.75
N ASP A 298 -12.28 3.03 31.86
CA ASP A 298 -12.77 2.09 32.87
C ASP A 298 -14.05 1.36 32.41
N ASP A 299 -14.52 0.40 33.24
CA ASP A 299 -15.73 -0.37 32.98
C ASP A 299 -17.02 0.49 32.92
N ASP A 300 -16.97 1.71 33.48
CA ASP A 300 -18.06 2.70 33.46
C ASP A 300 -17.96 3.65 32.25
N GLY A 301 -16.98 3.43 31.36
CA GLY A 301 -16.76 4.21 30.14
C GLY A 301 -16.07 5.56 30.35
N ARG A 302 -15.58 5.86 31.56
CA ARG A 302 -14.80 7.08 31.82
C ARG A 302 -13.36 6.87 31.40
N HIS A 303 -12.78 7.86 30.73
CA HIS A 303 -11.37 7.81 30.38
C HIS A 303 -10.49 7.93 31.63
N VAL A 304 -9.55 6.99 31.77
CA VAL A 304 -8.58 6.91 32.87
C VAL A 304 -7.15 7.19 32.41
N GLY A 305 -6.95 7.38 31.09
CA GLY A 305 -5.66 7.69 30.50
C GLY A 305 -5.67 7.41 29.00
N ALA A 306 -4.49 7.33 28.39
CA ALA A 306 -4.33 6.95 27.00
C ALA A 306 -3.06 6.11 26.78
N MET A 307 -3.04 5.39 25.65
CA MET A 307 -1.94 4.56 25.19
C MET A 307 -1.55 4.96 23.78
N ALA A 308 -0.26 5.24 23.56
CA ALA A 308 0.30 5.45 22.23
C ALA A 308 1.23 4.31 21.86
N ILE A 309 1.14 3.83 20.62
CA ILE A 309 2.06 2.84 20.05
C ILE A 309 2.75 3.50 18.85
N LEU A 310 4.07 3.62 18.94
CA LEU A 310 4.89 4.34 17.97
C LEU A 310 5.96 3.41 17.39
N ARG A 311 6.09 3.40 16.07
CA ARG A 311 7.09 2.65 15.33
C ARG A 311 8.07 3.59 14.66
N ASP A 312 9.36 3.31 14.76
CA ASP A 312 10.37 4.02 13.97
C ASP A 312 10.31 3.57 12.51
N VAL A 313 10.03 4.52 11.62
CA VAL A 313 9.95 4.34 10.16
C VAL A 313 11.02 5.13 9.41
N THR A 314 12.05 5.62 10.11
CA THR A 314 13.14 6.44 9.54
C THR A 314 13.82 5.75 8.35
N ALA A 315 14.20 4.47 8.51
CA ALA A 315 14.82 3.70 7.44
C ALA A 315 13.88 3.49 6.23
N ARG A 316 12.57 3.34 6.47
CA ARG A 316 11.57 3.21 5.41
C ARG A 316 11.45 4.51 4.63
N VAL A 317 11.29 5.65 5.32
CA VAL A 317 11.19 6.97 4.69
C VAL A 317 12.44 7.29 3.86
N ALA A 318 13.64 7.03 4.40
CA ALA A 318 14.89 7.25 3.67
C ALA A 318 14.99 6.39 2.39
N LEU A 319 14.56 5.13 2.44
CA LEU A 319 14.54 4.25 1.27
C LEU A 319 13.53 4.72 0.22
N GLU A 320 12.34 5.13 0.65
CA GLU A 320 11.29 5.66 -0.23
C GLU A 320 11.75 6.94 -0.94
N ASP A 321 12.40 7.86 -0.24
CA ASP A 321 12.91 9.10 -0.82
C ASP A 321 14.09 8.85 -1.78
N GLU A 322 14.99 7.92 -1.46
CA GLU A 322 16.06 7.53 -2.40
C GLU A 322 15.50 6.87 -3.66
N LEU A 323 14.49 6.00 -3.51
CA LEU A 323 13.80 5.39 -4.65
C LEU A 323 13.13 6.46 -5.53
N ARG A 324 12.39 7.40 -4.92
CA ARG A 324 11.76 8.52 -5.64
C ARG A 324 12.78 9.33 -6.42
N ARG A 325 13.91 9.64 -5.80
CA ARG A 325 15.00 10.40 -6.45
C ARG A 325 15.58 9.63 -7.63
N LYS A 326 15.83 8.32 -7.47
CA LYS A 326 16.37 7.47 -8.54
C LYS A 326 15.42 7.33 -9.72
N THR A 327 14.12 7.18 -9.46
CA THR A 327 13.09 7.14 -10.49
C THR A 327 13.03 8.47 -11.26
N ALA A 328 13.00 9.60 -10.55
CA ALA A 328 13.00 10.92 -11.18
C ALA A 328 14.26 11.18 -12.02
N GLU A 329 15.44 10.77 -11.55
CA GLU A 329 16.70 10.85 -12.32
C GLU A 329 16.63 10.03 -13.63
N ALA A 330 16.07 8.81 -13.57
CA ALA A 330 15.94 7.92 -14.72
C ALA A 330 14.91 8.43 -15.75
N GLU A 331 13.77 8.94 -15.29
CA GLU A 331 12.75 9.55 -16.14
C GLU A 331 13.30 10.79 -16.86
N ALA A 332 13.97 11.69 -16.13
CA ALA A 332 14.58 12.88 -16.71
C ALA A 332 15.64 12.54 -17.77
N ALA A 333 16.48 11.52 -17.52
CA ALA A 333 17.45 11.04 -18.50
C ALA A 333 16.80 10.49 -19.78
N THR A 334 15.67 9.79 -19.64
CA THR A 334 14.91 9.22 -20.75
C THR A 334 14.30 10.32 -21.63
N VAL A 335 13.66 11.32 -21.00
CA VAL A 335 13.10 12.48 -21.72
C VAL A 335 14.19 13.26 -22.45
N ALA A 336 15.33 13.53 -21.79
CA ALA A 336 16.45 14.23 -22.40
C ALA A 336 17.03 13.47 -23.61
N LYS A 337 17.14 12.13 -23.53
CA LYS A 337 17.58 11.26 -24.64
C LYS A 337 16.63 11.38 -25.84
N SER A 338 15.32 11.33 -25.62
CA SER A 338 14.33 11.44 -26.68
C SER A 338 14.34 12.81 -27.35
N GLN A 339 14.44 13.90 -26.56
CA GLN A 339 14.51 15.25 -27.09
C GLN A 339 15.79 15.51 -27.88
N PHE A 340 16.92 14.99 -27.41
CA PHE A 340 18.19 15.05 -28.16
C PHE A 340 18.07 14.37 -29.52
N LEU A 341 17.49 13.17 -29.58
CA LEU A 341 17.33 12.43 -30.84
C LEU A 341 16.36 13.11 -31.80
N ALA A 342 15.26 13.67 -31.28
CA ALA A 342 14.31 14.47 -32.08
C ALA A 342 15.01 15.67 -32.74
N ASN A 343 15.74 16.48 -31.95
CA ASN A 343 16.46 17.65 -32.46
C ASN A 343 17.53 17.25 -33.49
N MET A 344 18.34 16.24 -33.18
CA MET A 344 19.37 15.74 -34.10
C MET A 344 18.80 15.25 -35.42
N SER A 345 17.62 14.62 -35.43
CA SER A 345 17.04 14.21 -36.70
C SER A 345 16.59 15.38 -37.57
N HIS A 346 16.07 16.46 -36.99
CA HIS A 346 15.77 17.66 -37.78
C HIS A 346 17.06 18.24 -38.38
N GLU A 347 18.14 18.30 -37.57
CA GLU A 347 19.45 18.77 -38.03
C GLU A 347 20.10 17.86 -39.10
N ILE A 348 19.80 16.56 -39.10
CA ILE A 348 20.27 15.61 -40.13
C ILE A 348 19.38 15.65 -41.38
N ARG A 349 18.05 15.79 -41.22
CA ARG A 349 17.08 15.75 -42.32
C ARG A 349 17.25 16.92 -43.28
N THR A 350 17.51 18.12 -42.75
CA THR A 350 17.66 19.34 -43.54
C THR A 350 18.78 19.26 -44.59
N PRO A 351 20.06 18.98 -44.24
CA PRO A 351 21.11 18.86 -45.24
C PRO A 351 20.86 17.69 -46.20
N LEU A 352 20.25 16.60 -45.71
CA LEU A 352 19.95 15.44 -46.54
C LEU A 352 18.88 15.72 -47.60
N THR A 353 17.88 16.55 -47.26
CA THR A 353 16.85 17.02 -48.20
C THR A 353 17.47 17.82 -49.33
N GLY A 354 18.45 18.69 -49.03
CA GLY A 354 19.23 19.39 -50.05
C GLY A 354 20.00 18.44 -50.97
N VAL A 355 20.71 17.45 -50.41
CA VAL A 355 21.45 16.46 -51.20
C VAL A 355 20.53 15.68 -52.15
N ILE A 356 19.36 15.23 -51.66
CA ILE A 356 18.35 14.51 -52.46
C ILE A 356 17.80 15.41 -53.57
N GLY A 357 17.43 16.65 -53.22
CA GLY A 357 16.84 17.62 -54.13
C GLY A 357 17.79 17.99 -55.27
N PHE A 358 19.03 18.38 -54.97
CA PHE A 358 20.01 18.73 -56.00
C PHE A 358 20.44 17.52 -56.82
N ALA A 359 20.53 16.32 -56.23
CA ALA A 359 20.78 15.10 -57.00
C ALA A 359 19.65 14.79 -57.99
N ARG A 360 18.38 15.09 -57.64
CA ARG A 360 17.25 15.02 -58.58
C ARG A 360 17.34 16.07 -59.67
N LEU A 361 17.61 17.33 -59.33
CA LEU A 361 17.76 18.41 -60.32
C LEU A 361 18.89 18.14 -61.30
N LEU A 362 20.03 17.61 -60.85
CA LEU A 362 21.13 17.21 -61.74
C LEU A 362 20.66 16.22 -62.82
N ARG A 363 19.71 15.34 -62.50
CA ARG A 363 19.16 14.36 -63.45
C ARG A 363 18.18 14.96 -64.45
N THR A 364 17.60 16.13 -64.17
CA THR A 364 16.66 16.80 -65.08
C THR A 364 17.37 17.70 -66.09
N ILE A 365 18.67 18.01 -65.88
CA ILE A 365 19.45 18.84 -66.80
C ILE A 365 19.72 18.09 -68.12
N PRO A 366 19.25 18.61 -69.27
CA PRO A 366 19.51 17.99 -70.57
C PRO A 366 20.98 18.08 -70.98
N GLY A 367 21.52 17.01 -71.56
CA GLY A 367 22.91 16.95 -72.04
C GLY A 367 23.96 16.57 -70.98
N LEU A 368 23.53 16.12 -69.80
CA LEU A 368 24.43 15.68 -68.74
C LEU A 368 25.29 14.46 -69.19
N PRO A 369 26.62 14.46 -68.97
CA PRO A 369 27.46 13.30 -69.25
C PRO A 369 26.97 12.04 -68.52
N ALA A 370 27.04 10.87 -69.18
CA ALA A 370 26.49 9.61 -68.65
C ALA A 370 27.03 9.23 -67.25
N ASP A 371 28.30 9.51 -66.98
CA ASP A 371 28.91 9.26 -65.67
C ASP A 371 28.37 10.19 -64.58
N ALA A 372 28.12 11.46 -64.91
CA ALA A 372 27.51 12.43 -63.99
C ALA A 372 26.07 12.03 -63.63
N GLY A 373 25.31 11.51 -64.59
CA GLY A 373 23.97 10.97 -64.34
C GLY A 373 23.99 9.75 -63.42
N ARG A 374 24.96 8.84 -63.60
CA ARG A 374 25.18 7.70 -62.69
C ARG A 374 25.58 8.15 -61.29
N TYR A 375 26.44 9.16 -61.15
CA TYR A 375 26.83 9.70 -59.85
C TYR A 375 25.65 10.36 -59.14
N ALA A 376 24.88 11.18 -59.84
CA ALA A 376 23.66 11.79 -59.29
C ALA A 376 22.65 10.72 -58.82
N SER A 377 22.46 9.66 -59.60
CA SER A 377 21.60 8.53 -59.20
C SER A 377 22.12 7.81 -57.96
N ARG A 378 23.44 7.60 -57.83
CA ARG A 378 24.04 6.97 -56.65
C ARG A 378 23.93 7.85 -55.41
N ILE A 379 24.12 9.17 -55.54
CA ILE A 379 23.96 10.13 -54.45
C ILE A 379 22.51 10.10 -53.96
N HIS A 380 21.55 10.17 -54.90
CA HIS A 380 20.12 10.11 -54.60
C HIS A 380 19.75 8.82 -53.83
N THR A 381 20.10 7.64 -54.35
CA THR A 381 19.82 6.37 -53.67
C THR A 381 20.49 6.24 -52.31
N SER A 382 21.72 6.75 -52.14
CA SER A 382 22.43 6.70 -50.86
C SER A 382 21.82 7.64 -49.83
N ALA A 383 21.36 8.81 -50.27
CA ALA A 383 20.71 9.79 -49.41
C ALA A 383 19.31 9.31 -48.95
N ASP A 384 18.52 8.69 -49.85
CA ASP A 384 17.25 8.05 -49.48
C ASP A 384 17.46 6.93 -48.45
N ALA A 385 18.48 6.09 -48.64
CA ALA A 385 18.81 5.04 -47.68
C ALA A 385 19.23 5.60 -46.31
N LEU A 386 20.00 6.68 -46.28
CA LEU A 386 20.37 7.34 -45.02
C LEU A 386 19.16 7.97 -44.34
N LEU A 387 18.24 8.58 -45.10
CA LEU A 387 17.03 9.19 -44.56
C LEU A 387 16.13 8.13 -43.91
N ALA A 388 16.00 6.96 -44.55
CA ALA A 388 15.30 5.82 -43.99
C ALA A 388 15.92 5.37 -42.65
N VAL A 389 17.26 5.27 -42.57
CA VAL A 389 17.97 4.91 -41.33
C VAL A 389 17.70 5.93 -40.21
N VAL A 390 17.74 7.22 -40.53
CA VAL A 390 17.50 8.29 -39.54
C VAL A 390 16.05 8.24 -39.04
N ASN A 391 15.10 8.06 -39.95
CA ASN A 391 13.68 7.92 -39.59
C ASN A 391 13.44 6.66 -38.74
N ASP A 392 14.08 5.53 -39.05
CA ASP A 392 14.01 4.32 -38.22
C ASP A 392 14.49 4.57 -36.79
N VAL A 393 15.64 5.25 -36.62
CA VAL A 393 16.19 5.59 -35.30
C VAL A 393 15.26 6.51 -34.52
N LEU A 394 14.64 7.47 -35.20
CA LEU A 394 13.65 8.35 -34.59
C LEU A 394 12.38 7.62 -34.15
N ASP A 395 11.78 6.85 -35.05
CA ASP A 395 10.56 6.11 -34.78
C ASP A 395 10.79 5.15 -33.61
N PHE A 396 11.96 4.50 -33.57
CA PHE A 396 12.38 3.70 -32.43
C PHE A 396 12.46 4.51 -31.12
N SER A 397 13.07 5.71 -31.16
CA SER A 397 13.24 6.54 -29.97
C SER A 397 11.91 7.05 -29.43
N LYS A 398 10.96 7.40 -30.31
CA LYS A 398 9.59 7.77 -29.92
C LYS A 398 8.85 6.59 -29.31
N LEU A 399 9.09 5.39 -29.83
CA LEU A 399 8.48 4.16 -29.34
C LEU A 399 9.01 3.77 -27.95
N GLU A 400 10.32 3.91 -27.68
CA GLU A 400 10.87 3.68 -26.33
C GLU A 400 10.33 4.65 -25.27
N ALA A 401 9.92 5.84 -25.68
CA ALA A 401 9.48 6.90 -24.79
C ALA A 401 7.95 6.94 -24.61
N ASP A 402 7.22 5.97 -25.16
CA ASP A 402 5.74 5.97 -25.21
C ASP A 402 5.14 7.24 -25.84
N GLN A 403 5.86 7.88 -26.78
CA GLN A 403 5.48 9.14 -27.43
C GLN A 403 4.82 8.96 -28.80
N VAL A 404 4.50 7.73 -29.20
CA VAL A 404 3.82 7.46 -30.47
C VAL A 404 2.33 7.72 -30.31
N GLN A 405 1.81 8.75 -30.98
CA GLN A 405 0.39 9.01 -31.10
C GLN A 405 -0.16 8.31 -32.35
N LEU A 406 -1.25 7.57 -32.19
CA LEU A 406 -1.98 6.93 -33.30
C LEU A 406 -3.08 7.87 -33.78
N ASP A 407 -3.23 7.99 -35.10
CA ASP A 407 -4.33 8.75 -35.72
C ASP A 407 -5.27 7.82 -36.50
N PRO A 408 -6.27 7.21 -35.84
CA PRO A 408 -7.17 6.26 -36.48
C PRO A 408 -8.15 6.97 -37.42
N GLN A 409 -8.01 6.71 -38.72
CA GLN A 409 -8.88 7.23 -39.79
C GLN A 409 -9.69 6.10 -40.45
N PRO A 410 -10.84 6.39 -41.10
CA PRO A 410 -11.55 5.40 -41.90
C PRO A 410 -10.68 4.85 -43.03
N LEU A 411 -10.45 3.54 -43.03
CA LEU A 411 -9.60 2.82 -43.97
C LEU A 411 -10.34 1.62 -44.55
N ASP A 412 -10.31 1.47 -45.88
CA ASP A 412 -10.75 0.26 -46.58
C ASP A 412 -9.59 -0.75 -46.63
N PRO A 413 -9.68 -1.88 -45.91
CA PRO A 413 -8.60 -2.88 -45.88
C PRO A 413 -8.28 -3.48 -47.25
N ARG A 414 -9.28 -3.59 -48.15
CA ARG A 414 -9.09 -4.18 -49.48
C ARG A 414 -8.29 -3.23 -50.36
N ALA A 415 -8.74 -1.98 -50.46
CA ALA A 415 -8.04 -0.95 -51.21
C ALA A 415 -6.61 -0.71 -50.67
N PHE A 416 -6.44 -0.76 -49.34
CA PHE A 416 -5.14 -0.60 -48.70
C PHE A 416 -4.11 -1.66 -49.13
N VAL A 417 -4.49 -2.95 -49.15
CA VAL A 417 -3.55 -4.01 -49.54
C VAL A 417 -3.29 -4.00 -51.05
N GLU A 418 -4.29 -3.65 -51.86
CA GLU A 418 -4.12 -3.41 -53.31
C GLU A 418 -3.09 -2.31 -53.57
N GLU A 419 -3.22 -1.15 -52.90
CA GLU A 419 -2.29 -0.02 -53.01
C GLU A 419 -0.86 -0.44 -52.66
N ILE A 420 -0.67 -1.18 -51.56
CA ILE A 420 0.65 -1.65 -51.13
C ILE A 420 1.26 -2.63 -52.12
N ALA A 421 0.46 -3.56 -52.66
CA ALA A 421 0.93 -4.51 -53.66
C ALA A 421 1.41 -3.78 -54.92
N ASP A 422 0.68 -2.76 -55.36
CA ASP A 422 1.03 -1.98 -56.54
C ASP A 422 2.33 -1.20 -56.38
N LEU A 423 2.61 -0.64 -55.20
CA LEU A 423 3.86 0.07 -54.92
C LEU A 423 5.13 -0.80 -55.07
N VAL A 424 5.02 -2.11 -54.87
CA VAL A 424 6.18 -3.04 -54.91
C VAL A 424 6.18 -3.90 -56.18
N ARG A 425 5.13 -3.83 -57.00
CA ARG A 425 4.93 -4.66 -58.20
C ARG A 425 6.10 -4.55 -59.19
N ASP A 426 6.56 -3.34 -59.49
CA ASP A 426 7.67 -3.12 -60.41
C ASP A 426 9.00 -3.66 -59.87
N GLN A 427 9.22 -3.59 -58.56
CA GLN A 427 10.42 -4.13 -57.92
C GLN A 427 10.46 -5.66 -57.98
N ALA A 428 9.30 -6.31 -57.76
CA ALA A 428 9.16 -7.74 -57.89
C ALA A 428 9.34 -8.19 -59.35
N ALA A 429 8.72 -7.48 -60.30
CA ALA A 429 8.84 -7.75 -61.73
C ALA A 429 10.28 -7.60 -62.25
N ALA A 430 11.03 -6.59 -61.78
CA ALA A 430 12.44 -6.40 -62.11
C ALA A 430 13.33 -7.58 -61.66
N LYS A 431 12.92 -8.32 -60.62
CA LYS A 431 13.56 -9.57 -60.17
C LYS A 431 12.96 -10.84 -60.81
N GLY A 432 11.91 -10.72 -61.62
CA GLY A 432 11.21 -11.86 -62.19
C GLY A 432 10.34 -12.65 -61.19
N LEU A 433 9.95 -12.03 -60.07
CA LEU A 433 9.09 -12.65 -59.05
C LEU A 433 7.62 -12.43 -59.37
N SER A 434 6.75 -13.41 -59.09
CA SER A 434 5.30 -13.22 -59.12
C SER A 434 4.82 -12.55 -57.83
N LEU A 435 3.94 -11.54 -57.95
CA LEU A 435 3.29 -10.89 -56.81
C LEU A 435 1.79 -11.17 -56.86
N THR A 436 1.28 -11.86 -55.84
CA THR A 436 -0.13 -12.27 -55.74
C THR A 436 -0.81 -11.58 -54.56
N LEU A 437 -2.08 -11.20 -54.75
CA LEU A 437 -2.94 -10.62 -53.72
C LEU A 437 -4.04 -11.62 -53.37
N GLU A 438 -4.22 -11.90 -52.09
CA GLU A 438 -5.28 -12.76 -51.56
C GLU A 438 -6.09 -11.99 -50.51
N THR A 439 -7.40 -11.86 -50.70
CA THR A 439 -8.26 -11.11 -49.77
C THR A 439 -9.50 -11.92 -49.46
N ASP A 440 -9.86 -11.99 -48.18
CA ASP A 440 -11.08 -12.67 -47.76
C ASP A 440 -12.35 -11.92 -48.22
N HIS A 441 -13.44 -12.65 -48.43
CA HIS A 441 -14.74 -12.09 -48.77
C HIS A 441 -15.41 -11.39 -47.59
N ASP A 442 -15.05 -11.78 -46.36
CA ASP A 442 -15.65 -11.27 -45.12
C ASP A 442 -14.97 -10.01 -44.55
N LEU A 443 -14.06 -9.38 -45.30
CA LEU A 443 -13.40 -8.14 -44.90
C LEU A 443 -14.43 -7.00 -44.70
N PRO A 444 -14.37 -6.27 -43.57
CA PRO A 444 -15.23 -5.11 -43.37
C PRO A 444 -14.88 -4.00 -44.37
N ALA A 445 -15.89 -3.26 -44.84
CA ALA A 445 -15.69 -2.19 -45.82
C ALA A 445 -14.86 -1.00 -45.27
N TRP A 446 -15.00 -0.71 -43.96
CA TRP A 446 -14.31 0.40 -43.31
C TRP A 446 -13.90 0.04 -41.89
N ILE A 447 -12.64 0.27 -41.57
CA ILE A 447 -12.07 0.16 -40.21
C ILE A 447 -11.46 1.50 -39.79
N ALA A 448 -11.47 1.80 -38.49
CA ALA A 448 -10.74 2.93 -37.94
C ALA A 448 -9.31 2.48 -37.60
N ALA A 449 -8.33 2.93 -38.37
CA ALA A 449 -6.93 2.58 -38.16
C ALA A 449 -5.98 3.67 -38.69
N ASP A 450 -4.77 3.72 -38.14
CA ASP A 450 -3.73 4.62 -38.63
C ASP A 450 -3.11 4.03 -39.91
N GLY A 451 -3.65 4.46 -41.06
CA GLY A 451 -3.26 3.94 -42.37
C GLY A 451 -1.78 4.19 -42.69
N ALA A 452 -1.20 5.29 -42.23
CA ALA A 452 0.22 5.59 -42.47
C ALA A 452 1.13 4.60 -41.75
N ARG A 453 0.84 4.30 -40.48
CA ARG A 453 1.60 3.33 -39.68
C ARG A 453 1.39 1.90 -40.15
N LEU A 454 0.16 1.54 -40.52
CA LEU A 454 -0.10 0.24 -41.15
C LEU A 454 0.66 0.09 -42.46
N ARG A 455 0.68 1.12 -43.31
CA ARG A 455 1.43 1.11 -44.57
C ARG A 455 2.91 0.91 -44.32
N GLN A 456 3.47 1.58 -43.32
CA GLN A 456 4.87 1.42 -42.88
C GLN A 456 5.18 -0.04 -42.49
N ILE A 457 4.32 -0.68 -41.68
CA ILE A 457 4.49 -2.08 -41.27
C ILE A 457 4.41 -3.00 -42.50
N ALA A 458 3.35 -2.88 -43.30
CA ALA A 458 3.10 -3.77 -44.44
C ALA A 458 4.17 -3.64 -45.54
N LEU A 459 4.59 -2.42 -45.87
CA LEU A 459 5.69 -2.19 -46.83
C LEU A 459 7.01 -2.76 -46.31
N ASN A 460 7.32 -2.64 -45.01
CA ASN A 460 8.52 -3.23 -44.44
C ASN A 460 8.51 -4.76 -44.59
N LEU A 461 7.37 -5.43 -44.33
CA LEU A 461 7.26 -6.87 -44.54
C LEU A 461 7.36 -7.26 -46.02
N LEU A 462 6.65 -6.54 -46.90
CA LEU A 462 6.59 -6.84 -48.33
C LEU A 462 7.92 -6.60 -49.06
N THR A 463 8.60 -5.50 -48.76
CA THR A 463 9.91 -5.20 -49.32
C THR A 463 10.98 -6.18 -48.82
N ASN A 464 10.89 -6.64 -47.56
CA ASN A 464 11.75 -7.71 -47.05
C ASN A 464 11.52 -9.04 -47.79
N ALA A 465 10.26 -9.41 -48.04
CA ALA A 465 9.94 -10.60 -48.83
C ALA A 465 10.58 -10.54 -50.24
N VAL A 466 10.34 -9.47 -51.00
CA VAL A 466 10.94 -9.28 -52.34
C VAL A 466 12.47 -9.23 -52.28
N LYS A 467 13.04 -8.69 -51.21
CA LYS A 467 14.48 -8.64 -51.00
C LYS A 467 15.10 -10.03 -50.80
N PHE A 468 14.48 -10.90 -50.02
CA PHE A 468 15.01 -12.22 -49.63
C PHE A 468 14.54 -13.40 -50.51
N THR A 469 13.63 -13.15 -51.45
CA THR A 469 13.29 -14.11 -52.51
C THR A 469 14.13 -13.84 -53.77
N ALA A 470 14.79 -14.88 -54.26
CA ALA A 470 15.57 -14.84 -55.51
C ALA A 470 14.73 -15.30 -56.71
N GLU A 471 13.98 -16.39 -56.55
CA GLU A 471 13.11 -16.99 -57.56
C GLU A 471 11.79 -17.44 -56.90
N GLY A 472 10.69 -17.47 -57.67
CA GLY A 472 9.36 -17.84 -57.19
C GLY A 472 8.44 -16.62 -57.05
N GLY A 473 7.79 -16.47 -55.89
CA GLY A 473 6.77 -15.45 -55.71
C GLY A 473 6.57 -14.99 -54.27
N VAL A 474 5.87 -13.87 -54.16
CA VAL A 474 5.46 -13.24 -52.92
C VAL A 474 3.95 -13.04 -52.93
N THR A 475 3.28 -13.47 -51.89
CA THR A 475 1.83 -13.30 -51.70
C THR A 475 1.58 -12.38 -50.52
N ILE A 476 0.75 -11.36 -50.70
CA ILE A 476 0.21 -10.57 -49.60
C ILE A 476 -1.26 -10.94 -49.39
N SER A 477 -1.64 -11.25 -48.15
CA SER A 477 -3.01 -11.59 -47.79
C SER A 477 -3.60 -10.70 -46.71
N ALA A 478 -4.91 -10.45 -46.81
CA ALA A 478 -5.72 -9.81 -45.78
C ALA A 478 -6.93 -10.68 -45.43
N GLU A 479 -7.01 -11.06 -44.16
CA GLU A 479 -8.00 -11.99 -43.63
C GLU A 479 -8.59 -11.43 -42.33
N THR A 480 -9.86 -11.72 -42.07
CA THR A 480 -10.50 -11.36 -40.80
C THR A 480 -10.54 -12.59 -39.89
N SER A 481 -10.37 -12.41 -38.58
CA SER A 481 -10.51 -13.52 -37.63
C SER A 481 -11.93 -14.10 -37.63
N SER A 482 -12.07 -15.36 -37.20
CA SER A 482 -13.36 -16.07 -37.20
C SER A 482 -14.46 -15.40 -36.37
N ASP A 483 -14.08 -14.63 -35.35
CA ASP A 483 -14.96 -13.81 -34.51
C ASP A 483 -15.13 -12.37 -35.01
N ARG A 484 -14.53 -12.04 -36.17
CA ARG A 484 -14.49 -10.71 -36.80
C ARG A 484 -13.97 -9.58 -35.91
N SER A 485 -13.16 -9.92 -34.91
CA SER A 485 -12.59 -8.95 -33.96
C SER A 485 -11.24 -8.38 -34.39
N SER A 486 -10.55 -9.03 -35.34
CA SER A 486 -9.21 -8.61 -35.76
C SER A 486 -8.97 -8.79 -37.25
N LEU A 487 -8.17 -7.88 -37.83
CA LEU A 487 -7.67 -7.94 -39.19
C LEU A 487 -6.26 -8.52 -39.15
N ARG A 488 -6.03 -9.59 -39.90
CA ARG A 488 -4.72 -10.22 -40.11
C ARG A 488 -4.20 -9.86 -41.49
N ILE A 489 -2.99 -9.31 -41.54
CA ILE A 489 -2.25 -9.10 -42.78
C ILE A 489 -1.02 -9.99 -42.75
N ALA A 490 -0.81 -10.77 -43.81
CA ALA A 490 0.32 -11.68 -43.94
C ALA A 490 1.05 -11.48 -45.26
N VAL A 491 2.37 -11.59 -45.23
CA VAL A 491 3.24 -11.58 -46.40
C VAL A 491 3.99 -12.91 -46.41
N ARG A 492 3.72 -13.72 -47.43
CA ARG A 492 4.34 -15.02 -47.65
C ARG A 492 5.31 -14.93 -48.81
N ASP A 493 6.52 -15.45 -48.63
CA ASP A 493 7.57 -15.49 -49.63
C ASP A 493 8.12 -16.91 -49.81
N THR A 494 8.64 -17.21 -51.00
CA THR A 494 9.28 -18.52 -51.32
C THR A 494 10.81 -18.45 -51.27
N GLY A 495 11.37 -17.54 -50.47
CA GLY A 495 12.79 -17.28 -50.37
C GLY A 495 13.56 -18.25 -49.47
N ILE A 496 14.69 -17.78 -48.95
CA ILE A 496 15.63 -18.60 -48.18
C ILE A 496 15.07 -19.15 -46.85
N GLY A 497 13.96 -18.58 -46.36
CA GLY A 497 13.43 -18.89 -45.04
C GLY A 497 14.33 -18.43 -43.87
N VAL A 498 13.82 -18.57 -42.66
CA VAL A 498 14.46 -18.15 -41.41
C VAL A 498 14.69 -19.39 -40.53
N PRO A 499 15.93 -19.64 -40.06
CA PRO A 499 16.20 -20.69 -39.09
C PRO A 499 15.47 -20.48 -37.76
N ALA A 500 15.00 -21.56 -37.13
CA ALA A 500 14.23 -21.51 -35.87
C ALA A 500 14.97 -20.78 -34.72
N GLU A 501 16.30 -20.91 -34.67
CA GLU A 501 17.17 -20.22 -33.70
C GLU A 501 17.11 -18.69 -33.84
N VAL A 502 16.83 -18.20 -35.05
CA VAL A 502 16.84 -16.78 -35.38
C VAL A 502 15.44 -16.18 -35.32
N ALA A 503 14.40 -16.98 -35.59
CA ALA A 503 13.00 -16.53 -35.57
C ALA A 503 12.61 -15.83 -34.26
N GLY A 504 13.05 -16.34 -33.11
CA GLY A 504 12.78 -15.74 -31.79
C GLY A 504 13.49 -14.39 -31.53
N ARG A 505 14.55 -14.08 -32.29
CA ARG A 505 15.31 -12.83 -32.17
C ARG A 505 15.08 -11.85 -33.32
N LEU A 506 14.30 -12.19 -34.35
CA LEU A 506 14.09 -11.30 -35.51
C LEU A 506 13.43 -9.96 -35.17
N PHE A 507 12.56 -9.96 -34.17
CA PHE A 507 11.89 -8.75 -33.69
C PHE A 507 12.67 -8.05 -32.55
N GLN A 508 13.88 -8.53 -32.23
CA GLN A 508 14.77 -7.86 -31.28
C GLN A 508 15.62 -6.79 -31.99
N ARG A 509 16.03 -5.79 -31.21
CA ARG A 509 16.77 -4.62 -31.69
C ARG A 509 18.13 -5.02 -32.26
N PHE A 510 18.49 -4.47 -33.42
CA PHE A 510 19.78 -4.70 -34.08
C PHE A 510 20.10 -6.17 -34.40
N SER A 511 19.07 -7.02 -34.43
CA SER A 511 19.22 -8.42 -34.74
C SER A 511 19.37 -8.61 -36.25
N GLN A 512 20.52 -9.13 -36.67
CA GLN A 512 20.81 -9.49 -38.06
C GLN A 512 21.23 -10.96 -38.13
N VAL A 513 20.87 -11.64 -39.21
CA VAL A 513 21.31 -13.01 -39.50
C VAL A 513 22.75 -12.96 -40.03
N ASP A 514 23.64 -13.79 -39.49
CA ASP A 514 25.11 -13.72 -39.57
C ASP A 514 25.74 -13.38 -40.94
N GLY A 515 26.88 -12.68 -40.87
CA GLY A 515 27.54 -11.80 -41.86
C GLY A 515 28.09 -12.36 -43.18
N SER A 516 27.60 -13.51 -43.69
CA SER A 516 28.09 -14.09 -44.97
C SER A 516 27.20 -13.74 -46.18
N ALA A 517 25.87 -13.67 -46.02
CA ALA A 517 24.93 -13.27 -47.07
C ALA A 517 24.51 -11.78 -47.01
N THR A 518 24.79 -11.10 -45.90
CA THR A 518 24.33 -9.74 -45.57
C THR A 518 25.15 -8.61 -46.21
N ARG A 519 26.33 -8.89 -46.79
CA ARG A 519 27.19 -7.84 -47.38
C ARG A 519 26.62 -7.23 -48.67
N GLN A 520 25.69 -7.89 -49.35
CA GLN A 520 25.07 -7.32 -50.55
C GLN A 520 23.80 -6.50 -50.27
N HIS A 521 23.17 -6.62 -49.09
CA HIS A 521 21.87 -5.97 -48.84
C HIS A 521 21.65 -5.59 -47.34
N GLY A 522 22.60 -4.91 -46.70
CA GLY A 522 22.54 -4.53 -45.28
C GLY A 522 21.39 -3.56 -44.96
N GLY A 523 20.55 -3.89 -43.97
CA GLY A 523 19.54 -3.01 -43.38
C GLY A 523 19.89 -2.65 -41.93
N THR A 524 19.19 -1.71 -41.31
CA THR A 524 19.45 -1.22 -39.94
C THR A 524 19.22 -2.27 -38.84
N GLY A 525 18.44 -3.31 -39.12
CA GLY A 525 17.97 -4.27 -38.10
C GLY A 525 16.95 -3.66 -37.13
N LEU A 526 16.43 -2.47 -37.42
CA LEU A 526 15.42 -1.78 -36.63
C LEU A 526 14.00 -1.96 -37.19
N GLY A 527 13.85 -2.12 -38.51
CA GLY A 527 12.54 -2.17 -39.16
C GLY A 527 11.54 -3.16 -38.54
N LEU A 528 11.93 -4.43 -38.31
CA LEU A 528 11.04 -5.42 -37.69
C LEU A 528 10.73 -5.12 -36.22
N ALA A 529 11.69 -4.53 -35.47
CA ALA A 529 11.47 -4.13 -34.09
C ALA A 529 10.49 -2.94 -33.99
N ILE A 530 10.59 -1.97 -34.92
CA ILE A 530 9.64 -0.85 -35.04
C ILE A 530 8.26 -1.38 -35.44
N SER A 531 8.18 -2.27 -36.44
CA SER A 531 6.92 -2.91 -36.83
C SER A 531 6.26 -3.62 -35.64
N LYS A 532 7.03 -4.34 -34.82
CA LYS A 532 6.52 -4.97 -33.61
C LYS A 532 5.95 -3.96 -32.62
N GLY A 533 6.70 -2.92 -32.28
CA GLY A 533 6.23 -1.93 -31.32
C GLY A 533 4.98 -1.18 -31.81
N LEU A 534 4.92 -0.82 -33.10
CA LEU A 534 3.73 -0.16 -33.68
C LEU A 534 2.49 -1.06 -33.59
N VAL A 535 2.65 -2.35 -33.91
CA VAL A 535 1.57 -3.34 -33.79
C VAL A 535 1.12 -3.51 -32.33
N GLU A 536 2.06 -3.54 -31.38
CA GLU A 536 1.74 -3.65 -29.94
C GLU A 536 0.98 -2.41 -29.42
N ILE A 537 1.38 -1.20 -29.84
CA ILE A 537 0.67 0.05 -29.50
C ILE A 537 -0.75 0.08 -30.11
N MET A 538 -0.94 -0.51 -31.29
CA MET A 538 -2.26 -0.70 -31.90
C MET A 538 -3.10 -1.81 -31.22
N GLY A 539 -2.61 -2.45 -30.16
CA GLY A 539 -3.29 -3.55 -29.47
C GLY A 539 -3.25 -4.88 -30.24
N GLY A 540 -2.32 -5.01 -31.17
CA GLY A 540 -2.16 -6.13 -32.08
C GLY A 540 -1.08 -7.14 -31.69
N ARG A 541 -0.76 -8.05 -32.61
CA ARG A 541 0.35 -9.03 -32.50
C ARG A 541 1.07 -9.18 -33.83
N ILE A 542 2.38 -9.39 -33.81
CA ILE A 542 3.21 -9.66 -35.00
C ILE A 542 3.95 -10.98 -34.82
N GLY A 543 4.19 -11.71 -35.91
CA GLY A 543 4.87 -13.00 -35.87
C GLY A 543 5.46 -13.42 -37.21
N VAL A 544 6.15 -14.56 -37.18
CA VAL A 544 6.75 -15.20 -38.36
C VAL A 544 6.62 -16.71 -38.26
N GLU A 545 6.25 -17.34 -39.37
CA GLU A 545 6.28 -18.78 -39.56
C GLU A 545 7.21 -19.06 -40.74
N SER A 546 8.28 -19.83 -40.53
CA SER A 546 9.26 -20.03 -41.60
C SER A 546 9.99 -21.35 -41.50
N THR A 547 10.31 -21.89 -42.67
CA THR A 547 11.13 -23.10 -42.83
C THR A 547 12.31 -22.76 -43.77
N PRO A 548 13.57 -22.97 -43.34
CA PRO A 548 14.73 -22.73 -44.19
C PRO A 548 14.63 -23.45 -45.53
N GLY A 549 14.91 -22.74 -46.62
CA GLY A 549 14.86 -23.23 -48.01
C GLY A 549 13.47 -23.38 -48.62
N VAL A 550 12.40 -23.11 -47.87
CA VAL A 550 11.01 -23.17 -48.35
C VAL A 550 10.38 -21.78 -48.44
N GLY A 551 10.68 -20.90 -47.47
CA GLY A 551 10.15 -19.54 -47.42
C GLY A 551 9.74 -19.08 -46.02
N SER A 552 9.20 -17.87 -45.93
CA SER A 552 8.69 -17.29 -44.69
C SER A 552 7.30 -16.70 -44.88
N THR A 553 6.50 -16.71 -43.82
CA THR A 553 5.24 -15.98 -43.70
C THR A 553 5.36 -15.05 -42.51
N PHE A 554 5.53 -13.76 -42.78
CA PHE A 554 5.46 -12.72 -41.76
C PHE A 554 4.03 -12.21 -41.67
N TRP A 555 3.52 -12.01 -40.46
CA TRP A 555 2.14 -11.61 -40.28
C TRP A 555 1.98 -10.66 -39.11
N PHE A 556 0.95 -9.82 -39.15
CA PHE A 556 0.49 -9.08 -37.99
C PHE A 556 -1.04 -9.05 -37.93
N THR A 557 -1.57 -8.84 -36.73
CA THR A 557 -3.00 -8.71 -36.44
C THR A 557 -3.25 -7.40 -35.72
N ILE A 558 -4.30 -6.66 -36.08
CA ILE A 558 -4.79 -5.50 -35.34
C ILE A 558 -6.28 -5.67 -35.00
N PRO A 559 -6.76 -5.14 -33.86
CA PRO A 559 -8.18 -5.14 -33.54
C PRO A 559 -8.96 -4.31 -34.56
N ILE A 560 -10.13 -4.81 -34.97
CA ILE A 560 -11.03 -4.08 -35.87
C ILE A 560 -11.90 -3.14 -35.03
N ALA A 561 -11.72 -1.84 -35.24
CA ALA A 561 -12.70 -0.83 -34.86
C ALA A 561 -13.50 -0.45 -36.11
N HIS A 562 -14.83 -0.56 -36.10
CA HIS A 562 -15.63 -0.21 -37.27
C HIS A 562 -15.67 1.31 -37.49
N ALA A 563 -15.43 1.73 -38.73
CA ALA A 563 -15.61 3.12 -39.16
C ALA A 563 -16.80 3.25 -40.12
N THR A 564 -17.31 4.46 -40.27
CA THR A 564 -18.25 4.82 -41.35
C THR A 564 -17.46 5.40 -42.52
N ALA A 565 -17.99 5.24 -43.74
CA ALA A 565 -17.35 5.75 -44.94
C ALA A 565 -17.02 7.25 -44.80
N PRO A 566 -15.83 7.69 -45.25
CA PRO A 566 -15.51 9.11 -45.31
C PRO A 566 -16.57 9.83 -46.15
N ALA A 567 -17.07 10.96 -45.67
CA ALA A 567 -17.88 11.84 -46.50
C ALA A 567 -16.99 12.32 -47.65
N GLU A 568 -17.33 11.96 -48.89
CA GLU A 568 -16.61 12.40 -50.09
C GLU A 568 -16.62 13.94 -50.16
N THR A 569 -15.54 14.56 -49.70
CA THR A 569 -15.18 15.89 -50.19
C THR A 569 -14.62 15.70 -51.58
N ALA A 570 -15.47 15.92 -52.59
CA ALA A 570 -15.12 15.87 -54.00
C ALA A 570 -13.91 16.78 -54.28
N VAL A 571 -12.71 16.18 -54.36
CA VAL A 571 -11.54 16.84 -54.94
C VAL A 571 -11.78 16.87 -56.44
N SER A 572 -12.12 18.04 -56.95
CA SER A 572 -12.30 18.30 -58.37
C SER A 572 -10.93 18.26 -59.04
N ASP A 573 -10.77 17.34 -59.97
CA ASP A 573 -9.60 17.17 -60.83
C ASP A 573 -9.53 18.34 -61.83
N PRO A 574 -8.50 19.22 -61.83
CA PRO A 574 -8.33 20.22 -62.88
C PRO A 574 -7.22 19.75 -63.83
N THR A 575 -7.62 18.98 -64.82
CA THR A 575 -6.90 18.89 -66.10
C THR A 575 -7.17 20.16 -66.90
N ALA A 576 -6.27 21.15 -66.82
CA ALA A 576 -6.13 22.19 -67.84
C ALA A 576 -4.80 22.92 -67.67
N GLY A 577 -3.89 22.72 -68.62
CA GLY A 577 -2.67 23.51 -68.73
C GLY A 577 -3.03 24.98 -68.97
N ALA A 578 -2.72 25.83 -68.00
CA ALA A 578 -2.74 27.28 -68.14
C ALA A 578 -1.29 27.77 -68.25
N GLU A 579 -1.02 28.61 -69.25
CA GLU A 579 0.29 29.20 -69.51
C GLU A 579 0.78 30.01 -68.30
N LEU A 580 1.79 29.48 -67.60
CA LEU A 580 2.45 30.02 -66.40
C LEU A 580 3.32 31.27 -66.70
N SER A 581 2.80 32.28 -67.40
CA SER A 581 3.57 33.52 -67.62
C SER A 581 3.23 34.57 -66.54
N ALA A 582 4.25 34.91 -65.74
CA ALA A 582 4.27 35.92 -64.69
C ALA A 582 3.41 35.65 -63.43
N ILE A 583 3.78 34.61 -62.67
CA ILE A 583 3.31 34.39 -61.27
C ILE A 583 4.46 34.77 -60.32
N ARG A 584 4.18 35.60 -59.32
CA ARG A 584 5.12 35.99 -58.25
C ARG A 584 4.87 35.17 -56.99
N ILE A 585 5.85 34.39 -56.58
CA ILE A 585 5.78 33.49 -55.43
C ILE A 585 6.69 34.02 -54.32
N LEU A 586 6.19 34.14 -53.10
CA LEU A 586 7.00 34.37 -51.91
C LEU A 586 7.37 33.01 -51.29
N MET A 587 8.66 32.65 -51.32
CA MET A 587 9.18 31.44 -50.69
C MET A 587 9.80 31.78 -49.33
N VAL A 588 9.24 31.21 -48.26
CA VAL A 588 9.64 31.47 -46.88
C VAL A 588 10.14 30.19 -46.23
N ASP A 589 11.43 30.17 -45.88
CA ASP A 589 12.08 29.09 -45.14
C ASP A 589 13.34 29.68 -44.49
N ASP A 590 13.64 29.35 -43.24
CA ASP A 590 14.81 29.89 -42.55
C ASP A 590 16.12 29.29 -43.07
N VAL A 591 16.06 28.09 -43.64
CA VAL A 591 17.21 27.38 -44.22
C VAL A 591 17.43 27.81 -45.67
N SER A 592 18.60 28.40 -45.95
CA SER A 592 18.96 28.88 -47.30
C SER A 592 18.95 27.78 -48.36
N VAL A 593 19.36 26.56 -47.99
CA VAL A 593 19.40 25.40 -48.90
C VAL A 593 18.00 25.02 -49.39
N ASN A 594 16.97 25.11 -48.54
CA ASN A 594 15.59 24.81 -48.95
C ASN A 594 15.07 25.87 -49.92
N ARG A 595 15.38 27.15 -49.67
CA ARG A 595 15.02 28.24 -50.58
C ARG A 595 15.71 28.11 -51.94
N GLU A 596 17.00 27.81 -51.94
CA GLU A 596 17.78 27.58 -53.16
C GLU A 596 17.25 26.38 -53.96
N LEU A 597 16.86 25.30 -53.27
CA LEU A 597 16.27 24.12 -53.91
C LEU A 597 14.93 24.45 -54.58
N VAL A 598 14.03 25.14 -53.87
CA VAL A 598 12.73 25.56 -54.42
C VAL A 598 12.93 26.56 -55.57
N ALA A 599 13.84 27.50 -55.44
CA ALA A 599 14.19 28.42 -56.53
C ALA A 599 14.69 27.66 -57.77
N ALA A 600 15.58 26.69 -57.60
CA ALA A 600 16.10 25.87 -58.70
C ALA A 600 15.04 24.93 -59.32
N MET A 601 14.07 24.45 -58.53
CA MET A 601 12.92 23.70 -59.05
C MET A 601 12.00 24.56 -59.90
N LEU A 602 11.89 25.85 -59.59
CA LEU A 602 11.00 26.80 -60.25
C LEU A 602 11.67 27.59 -61.38
N GLU A 603 13.01 27.66 -61.41
CA GLU A 603 13.81 28.34 -62.45
C GLU A 603 13.46 27.94 -63.90
N PRO A 604 13.15 26.66 -64.22
CA PRO A 604 12.76 26.28 -65.58
C PRO A 604 11.40 26.85 -66.02
N PHE A 605 10.64 27.44 -65.10
CA PHE A 605 9.32 28.02 -65.34
C PHE A 605 9.42 29.55 -65.24
N ASP A 606 8.65 30.29 -66.05
CA ASP A 606 8.68 31.77 -66.12
C ASP A 606 8.01 32.45 -64.91
N LEU A 607 8.48 32.07 -63.71
CA LEU A 607 7.97 32.44 -62.39
C LEU A 607 8.98 33.37 -61.69
N THR A 608 8.48 34.34 -60.94
CA THR A 608 9.33 35.20 -60.11
C THR A 608 9.27 34.73 -58.66
N VAL A 609 10.34 34.12 -58.15
CA VAL A 609 10.45 33.71 -56.75
C VAL A 609 11.14 34.81 -55.94
N VAL A 610 10.49 35.29 -54.89
CA VAL A 610 11.07 36.20 -53.89
C VAL A 610 11.29 35.41 -52.62
N GLU A 611 12.49 35.49 -52.04
CA GLU A 611 12.85 34.75 -50.84
C GLU A 611 12.68 35.57 -49.56
N ALA A 612 12.22 34.93 -48.49
CA ALA A 612 12.28 35.46 -47.13
C ALA A 612 12.88 34.42 -46.18
N ALA A 613 13.82 34.84 -45.35
CA ALA A 613 14.57 33.97 -44.43
C ALA A 613 13.93 33.82 -43.04
N SER A 614 12.75 34.39 -42.80
CA SER A 614 12.02 34.27 -41.52
C SER A 614 10.57 34.71 -41.67
N GLY A 615 9.71 34.33 -40.71
CA GLY A 615 8.32 34.80 -40.66
C GLY A 615 8.20 36.32 -40.61
N ALA A 616 9.10 37.01 -39.88
CA ALA A 616 9.11 38.46 -39.83
C ALA A 616 9.44 39.10 -41.19
N ALA A 617 10.47 38.58 -41.87
CA ALA A 617 10.83 39.02 -43.23
C ALA A 617 9.71 38.72 -44.24
N ALA A 618 8.98 37.62 -44.06
CA ALA A 618 7.82 37.29 -44.90
C ALA A 618 6.67 38.29 -44.71
N VAL A 619 6.35 38.66 -43.47
CA VAL A 619 5.35 39.71 -43.19
C VAL A 619 5.79 41.04 -43.79
N GLU A 620 7.06 41.42 -43.62
CA GLU A 620 7.61 42.66 -44.21
C GLU A 620 7.54 42.65 -45.74
N ALA A 621 7.93 41.55 -46.40
CA ALA A 621 7.80 41.41 -47.85
C ALA A 621 6.33 41.50 -48.30
N ALA A 622 5.41 40.83 -47.59
CA ALA A 622 3.99 40.82 -47.85
C ALA A 622 3.29 42.17 -47.58
N LEU A 623 3.89 43.06 -46.78
CA LEU A 623 3.41 44.43 -46.59
C LEU A 623 3.71 45.31 -47.81
N HIS A 624 4.87 45.11 -48.45
CA HIS A 624 5.38 46.02 -49.48
C HIS A 624 5.17 45.53 -50.92
N SER A 625 4.94 44.23 -51.13
CA SER A 625 4.79 43.61 -52.45
C SER A 625 3.61 42.67 -52.51
N ARG A 626 2.88 42.67 -53.62
CA ARG A 626 1.87 41.63 -53.92
C ARG A 626 2.51 40.36 -54.46
N PHE A 627 2.01 39.23 -53.99
CA PHE A 627 2.32 37.87 -54.42
C PHE A 627 1.06 37.13 -54.82
N ASP A 628 1.20 36.19 -55.73
CA ASP A 628 0.14 35.32 -56.22
C ASP A 628 0.04 34.03 -55.39
N LEU A 629 1.16 33.63 -54.77
CA LEU A 629 1.25 32.48 -53.88
C LEU A 629 2.33 32.72 -52.83
N ILE A 630 2.10 32.26 -51.61
CA ILE A 630 3.12 32.24 -50.55
C ILE A 630 3.35 30.78 -50.15
N LEU A 631 4.59 30.32 -50.25
CA LEU A 631 5.05 29.04 -49.71
C LEU A 631 5.68 29.33 -48.34
N MET A 632 5.10 28.78 -47.27
CA MET A 632 5.43 29.16 -45.90
C MET A 632 5.90 27.94 -45.09
N ASP A 633 7.15 27.93 -44.64
CA ASP A 633 7.60 26.95 -43.66
C ASP A 633 6.88 27.12 -42.32
N LEU A 634 6.46 26.01 -41.71
CA LEU A 634 5.76 26.05 -40.42
C LEU A 634 6.72 26.29 -39.25
N GLN A 635 7.91 25.69 -39.29
CA GLN A 635 8.85 25.70 -38.18
C GLN A 635 10.00 26.67 -38.46
N MET A 636 9.84 27.93 -38.05
CA MET A 636 10.88 28.95 -38.14
C MET A 636 11.19 29.55 -36.76
N PRO A 637 12.45 29.90 -36.46
CA PRO A 637 12.82 30.55 -35.21
C PRO A 637 12.24 31.98 -35.11
N GLY A 638 11.83 32.36 -33.90
CA GLY A 638 11.23 33.66 -33.62
C GLY A 638 9.75 33.71 -33.98
N MET A 639 9.42 34.03 -35.23
CA MET A 639 8.05 34.05 -35.74
C MET A 639 7.80 32.81 -36.61
N ASP A 640 7.00 31.88 -36.09
CA ASP A 640 6.63 30.65 -36.80
C ASP A 640 5.66 30.92 -37.97
N GLY A 641 5.46 29.91 -38.83
CA GLY A 641 4.64 30.05 -40.04
C GLY A 641 3.17 30.36 -39.77
N LEU A 642 2.61 29.88 -38.66
CA LEU A 642 1.22 30.15 -38.26
C LEU A 642 1.06 31.59 -37.78
N ALA A 643 1.98 32.08 -36.94
CA ALA A 643 2.01 33.47 -36.48
C ALA A 643 2.25 34.44 -37.65
N ALA A 644 3.16 34.09 -38.57
CA ALA A 644 3.38 34.86 -39.79
C ALA A 644 2.13 34.89 -40.67
N THR A 645 1.44 33.76 -40.83
CA THR A 645 0.18 33.69 -41.58
C THR A 645 -0.90 34.56 -40.95
N ALA A 646 -1.10 34.44 -39.63
CA ALA A 646 -2.07 35.27 -38.90
C ALA A 646 -1.74 36.77 -39.07
N ALA A 647 -0.46 37.14 -39.00
CA ALA A 647 -0.02 38.52 -39.22
C ALA A 647 -0.26 39.00 -40.65
N ILE A 648 -0.01 38.17 -41.68
CA ILE A 648 -0.29 38.50 -43.09
C ILE A 648 -1.80 38.68 -43.31
N ARG A 649 -2.63 37.79 -42.76
CA ARG A 649 -4.09 37.89 -42.86
C ARG A 649 -4.64 39.14 -42.17
N ALA A 650 -4.10 39.49 -41.00
CA ALA A 650 -4.56 40.66 -40.24
C ALA A 650 -4.07 41.99 -40.85
N ASN A 651 -2.77 42.09 -41.15
CA ASN A 651 -2.08 43.36 -41.31
C ASN A 651 -1.61 43.67 -42.74
N CYS A 652 -1.64 42.70 -43.66
CA CYS A 652 -1.14 42.90 -45.02
C CYS A 652 -2.29 42.96 -46.03
N ASP A 653 -2.91 44.13 -46.21
CA ASP A 653 -4.06 44.31 -47.13
C ASP A 653 -3.77 43.83 -48.56
N LEU A 654 -2.51 43.97 -49.03
CA LEU A 654 -2.08 43.54 -50.36
C LEU A 654 -2.13 42.02 -50.55
N ASN A 655 -1.88 41.23 -49.50
CA ASN A 655 -1.78 39.77 -49.55
C ASN A 655 -2.76 39.05 -48.60
N ARG A 656 -3.74 39.77 -48.04
CA ARG A 656 -4.72 39.23 -47.10
C ARG A 656 -5.43 38.00 -47.66
N LEU A 657 -5.71 37.98 -48.96
CA LEU A 657 -6.39 36.87 -49.64
C LEU A 657 -5.45 36.00 -50.49
N THR A 658 -4.15 36.32 -50.54
CA THR A 658 -3.18 35.52 -51.30
C THR A 658 -3.11 34.11 -50.72
N PRO A 659 -3.22 33.05 -51.53
CA PRO A 659 -3.09 31.69 -51.05
C PRO A 659 -1.76 31.46 -50.33
N ILE A 660 -1.82 30.87 -49.14
CA ILE A 660 -0.64 30.47 -48.36
C ILE A 660 -0.61 28.94 -48.28
N VAL A 661 0.44 28.32 -48.79
CA VAL A 661 0.66 26.87 -48.76
C VAL A 661 1.75 26.56 -47.74
N ALA A 662 1.42 25.72 -46.76
CA ALA A 662 2.34 25.31 -45.71
C ALA A 662 3.39 24.34 -46.24
N LEU A 663 4.65 24.51 -45.85
CA LEU A 663 5.70 23.51 -46.01
C LEU A 663 5.91 22.84 -44.65
N SER A 664 5.63 21.55 -44.53
CA SER A 664 5.69 20.84 -43.24
C SER A 664 6.66 19.66 -43.25
N ALA A 665 7.42 19.48 -42.18
CA ALA A 665 8.29 18.33 -41.96
C ALA A 665 7.53 17.03 -41.61
N ASN A 666 6.25 17.13 -41.26
CA ASN A 666 5.35 16.00 -40.96
C ASN A 666 3.95 16.31 -41.52
N ILE A 667 3.34 15.36 -42.24
CA ILE A 667 1.95 15.45 -42.68
C ILE A 667 1.08 14.77 -41.61
N LEU A 668 0.92 15.42 -40.45
CA LEU A 668 -0.02 14.98 -39.43
C LEU A 668 -1.36 15.70 -39.65
N PRO A 669 -2.51 15.01 -39.69
CA PRO A 669 -3.81 15.63 -39.93
C PRO A 669 -4.16 16.77 -38.96
N GLU A 670 -3.73 16.69 -37.70
CA GLU A 670 -3.86 17.77 -36.72
C GLU A 670 -3.08 19.03 -37.12
N GLN A 671 -1.87 18.88 -37.66
CA GLN A 671 -1.09 20.00 -38.17
C GLN A 671 -1.75 20.59 -39.41
N VAL A 672 -2.31 19.76 -40.30
CA VAL A 672 -3.06 20.23 -41.48
C VAL A 672 -4.30 21.01 -41.06
N GLN A 673 -5.07 20.51 -40.08
CA GLN A 673 -6.21 21.24 -39.53
C GLN A 673 -5.82 22.55 -38.86
N ALA A 674 -4.73 22.57 -38.09
CA ALA A 674 -4.22 23.79 -37.47
C ALA A 674 -3.78 24.83 -38.53
N CYS A 675 -3.17 24.39 -39.64
CA CYS A 675 -2.81 25.25 -40.77
C CYS A 675 -4.04 25.87 -41.43
N LEU A 676 -5.05 25.04 -41.72
CA LEU A 676 -6.32 25.50 -42.32
C LEU A 676 -7.06 26.47 -41.39
N ALA A 677 -7.17 26.14 -40.09
CA ALA A 677 -7.78 27.02 -39.09
C ALA A 677 -6.99 28.33 -38.90
N GLY A 678 -5.66 28.28 -39.06
CA GLY A 678 -4.77 29.44 -39.02
C GLY A 678 -4.84 30.35 -40.25
N GLY A 679 -5.63 29.98 -41.27
CA GLY A 679 -5.84 30.78 -42.48
C GLY A 679 -4.91 30.43 -43.65
N MET A 680 -4.21 29.29 -43.60
CA MET A 680 -3.52 28.70 -44.75
C MET A 680 -4.51 27.93 -45.63
N ASN A 681 -4.11 27.68 -46.87
CA ASN A 681 -4.99 27.16 -47.92
C ASN A 681 -4.70 25.72 -48.30
N ASP A 682 -3.44 25.28 -48.16
CA ASP A 682 -2.98 23.94 -48.52
C ASP A 682 -1.66 23.62 -47.80
N HIS A 683 -1.13 22.41 -47.98
CA HIS A 683 0.16 21.98 -47.44
C HIS A 683 0.94 21.09 -48.42
N ILE A 684 2.26 21.08 -48.29
CA ILE A 684 3.21 20.22 -49.01
C ILE A 684 4.17 19.61 -47.99
N GLY A 685 4.41 18.30 -48.11
CA GLY A 685 5.36 17.58 -47.25
C GLY A 685 6.82 17.86 -47.61
N LYS A 686 7.69 17.97 -46.61
CA LYS A 686 9.15 17.90 -46.79
C LYS A 686 9.61 16.43 -46.65
N PRO A 687 10.45 15.90 -47.56
CA PRO A 687 11.19 16.60 -48.61
C PRO A 687 10.31 17.01 -49.80
N ILE A 688 10.48 18.25 -50.28
CA ILE A 688 9.64 18.85 -51.33
C ILE A 688 9.86 18.13 -52.66
N ASP A 689 8.79 17.58 -53.24
CA ASP A 689 8.79 17.01 -54.58
C ASP A 689 8.42 18.07 -55.63
N ALA A 690 9.16 18.11 -56.75
CA ALA A 690 8.96 19.11 -57.79
C ALA A 690 7.58 19.00 -58.46
N GLY A 691 7.06 17.77 -58.63
CA GLY A 691 5.73 17.55 -59.22
C GLY A 691 4.61 18.00 -58.29
N GLU A 692 4.74 17.70 -57.00
CA GLU A 692 3.77 18.15 -55.97
C GLU A 692 3.76 19.68 -55.86
N LEU A 693 4.94 20.30 -55.84
CA LEU A 693 5.10 21.75 -55.80
C LEU A 693 4.48 22.44 -57.02
N LEU A 694 4.79 21.96 -58.23
CA LEU A 694 4.22 22.52 -59.47
C LEU A 694 2.71 22.30 -59.56
N GLY A 695 2.21 21.16 -59.09
CA GLY A 695 0.78 20.88 -58.99
C GLY A 695 0.07 21.84 -58.04
N ALA A 696 0.65 22.11 -56.86
CA ALA A 696 0.11 23.07 -55.91
C ALA A 696 0.13 24.50 -56.47
N ILE A 697 1.22 24.91 -57.13
CA ILE A 697 1.30 26.21 -57.81
C ILE A 697 0.23 26.30 -58.89
N GLY A 698 0.09 25.29 -59.74
CA GLY A 698 -0.94 25.25 -60.78
C GLY A 698 -2.35 25.37 -60.20
N ARG A 699 -2.67 24.67 -59.10
CA ARG A 699 -3.99 24.73 -58.45
C ARG A 699 -4.32 26.11 -57.87
N TRP A 700 -3.36 26.74 -57.19
CA TRP A 700 -3.61 27.95 -56.41
C TRP A 700 -3.32 29.24 -57.17
N ALA A 701 -2.33 29.23 -58.07
CA ALA A 701 -2.02 30.39 -58.90
C ALA A 701 -2.97 30.56 -60.10
N ALA A 702 -3.63 29.49 -60.58
CA ALA A 702 -4.61 29.59 -61.67
C ALA A 702 -5.99 30.15 -61.24
N ARG A 703 -6.25 30.33 -59.95
CA ARG A 703 -7.49 30.98 -59.44
C ARG A 703 -7.53 32.50 -59.65
N ARG A 704 -6.61 33.02 -60.46
CA ARG A 704 -6.40 34.42 -60.84
C ARG A 704 -7.66 35.13 -61.37
N ASP A 705 -8.63 34.38 -61.91
CA ASP A 705 -9.82 34.93 -62.58
C ASP A 705 -11.17 34.71 -61.86
N ALA A 706 -11.19 34.14 -60.65
CA ALA A 706 -12.44 33.78 -59.96
C ALA A 706 -12.82 34.69 -58.77
N ALA A 707 -12.11 35.80 -58.53
CA ALA A 707 -12.36 36.73 -57.43
C ALA A 707 -12.75 38.13 -57.91
#